data_AF-Q55EQ6-F1
#
_entry.id   AF-Q55EQ6-F1
#
_cell.length_a   1.000
_cell.length_b   1.000
_cell.length_c   1.000
_cell.angle_alpha   90.00
_cell.angle_beta   90.00
_cell.angle_gamma   90.00
#
_symmetry.space_group_name_H-M   'P 1'
#
loop_
_entity.id
_entity.type
_entity.pdbx_description
1 polymer ?
#
loop_
_entity_poly.entity_id
_entity_poly.type
_entity_poly.pdbx_seq_one_letter_code
_entity_poly.pdbx_strand_id
1 'polypeptide(L)'
;MTSITERINELTKDLDKVNSVGILRLLRQCDSQIFSGYLDYQSLNDQSIQNEIKSLVDRIVDRLNQGYSINVVTTGAGTSGRLAFFISRSFNKILKEKGFTNSIRFNYLIAGGDLCLTVGMEGAEDNIDQALKDIKSQIGQSESNKKEILVYIGVTCGFSAPYVASQLKYLLDLNKQQQQQQQQQQQQQQHIISLMGFNPIELARKIKIEKWDYSFNDIVIQLNQQRELQISKNEKLDYFILNPIFGPEPLTGSTRMKSGTGTKILLELIFTLVLNKWKSIEFPLTLLNNNNNNDGDDDDDDDDEKLKLILKSYEITLRETYYNIESISKIIDNVGNSLKSKIGHLYYLAPQSLGIVGFIDASETLPTFGARPLDVCGFLMNQNGTGGGDDNEKISGWKVMENRDGDLSSVSEQYKISQSNFLETILKNSNSNDTIVISISSNEEFNQFKSEILPILNDNFKNQSIHLLYFINNQEQQFPGTNHQEDELLKKNINLIKIKLTNNQVLNGLPCFNEISLKCILNSLTTGGFVLAGKVYGNRMIDLGLTNNKLFFRSCGIINSIMDLNNEEMARQFLLRSVYSINTTSELPIEIKELPVYRHIEFCDESKVKSIVPVALLLASGKFTSPSLIREEIRKQPIIRILLDQYKPKNNLN
;
A
#
# COMPACT_ATOMS: atom_id res chain seq x y z
N MET A 1 9.56 -11.04 -20.84
CA MET A 1 8.18 -10.55 -20.69
C MET A 1 8.09 -9.67 -19.47
N THR A 2 7.30 -8.61 -19.53
CA THR A 2 7.06 -7.69 -18.41
C THR A 2 6.19 -8.36 -17.34
N SER A 3 6.50 -8.09 -16.07
CA SER A 3 5.69 -8.48 -14.90
C SER A 3 4.23 -8.05 -15.09
N ILE A 4 3.27 -8.87 -14.63
CA ILE A 4 1.83 -8.55 -14.74
C ILE A 4 1.51 -7.24 -14.02
N THR A 5 2.12 -6.98 -12.86
CA THR A 5 1.89 -5.75 -12.08
C THR A 5 2.38 -4.48 -12.77
N GLU A 6 3.21 -4.62 -13.80
CA GLU A 6 3.75 -3.53 -14.63
C GLU A 6 3.10 -3.44 -16.02
N ARG A 7 2.14 -4.32 -16.33
CA ARG A 7 1.38 -4.27 -17.60
C ARG A 7 0.30 -3.19 -17.56
N ILE A 8 -0.14 -2.79 -18.74
CA ILE A 8 -1.32 -1.94 -18.92
C ILE A 8 -2.55 -2.79 -18.53
N ASN A 9 -3.42 -2.24 -17.68
CA ASN A 9 -4.72 -2.85 -17.44
C ASN A 9 -5.67 -2.55 -18.60
N GLU A 10 -6.29 -3.59 -19.13
CA GLU A 10 -7.10 -3.54 -20.33
C GLU A 10 -8.43 -2.80 -20.12
N LEU A 11 -8.95 -2.80 -18.88
CA LEU A 11 -10.20 -2.14 -18.50
C LEU A 11 -10.04 -0.63 -18.34
N THR A 12 -8.83 -0.17 -17.98
CA THR A 12 -8.58 1.23 -17.61
C THR A 12 -7.82 2.02 -18.65
N LYS A 13 -7.70 1.55 -19.90
CA LYS A 13 -6.92 2.24 -20.96
C LYS A 13 -7.27 3.71 -21.14
N ASP A 14 -8.52 4.08 -20.88
CA ASP A 14 -9.05 5.45 -20.98
C ASP A 14 -9.40 6.07 -19.60
N LEU A 15 -8.70 5.66 -18.54
CA LEU A 15 -8.93 6.15 -17.18
C LEU A 15 -8.83 7.69 -17.08
N ASP A 16 -7.95 8.29 -17.87
CA ASP A 16 -7.74 9.74 -17.97
C ASP A 16 -8.85 10.52 -18.70
N LYS A 17 -9.83 9.83 -19.29
CA LYS A 17 -10.94 10.43 -20.05
C LYS A 17 -12.29 10.36 -19.34
N VAL A 18 -12.40 9.55 -18.28
CA VAL A 18 -13.65 9.38 -17.54
C VAL A 18 -13.78 10.39 -16.40
N ASN A 19 -15.02 10.69 -15.99
CA ASN A 19 -15.30 11.51 -14.81
C ASN A 19 -15.11 10.71 -13.50
N SER A 20 -15.26 11.38 -12.35
CA SER A 20 -15.14 10.78 -11.00
C SER A 20 -16.00 9.52 -10.80
N VAL A 21 -17.23 9.51 -11.29
CA VAL A 21 -18.11 8.33 -11.27
C VAL A 21 -17.55 7.20 -12.14
N GLY A 22 -17.07 7.51 -13.34
CA GLY A 22 -16.44 6.54 -14.24
C GLY A 22 -15.16 5.95 -13.67
N ILE A 23 -14.32 6.77 -13.03
CA ILE A 23 -13.12 6.33 -12.31
C ILE A 23 -13.49 5.26 -11.28
N LEU A 24 -14.45 5.55 -10.38
CA LEU A 24 -14.85 4.59 -9.37
C LEU A 24 -15.45 3.31 -9.94
N ARG A 25 -16.18 3.39 -11.06
CA ARG A 25 -16.72 2.20 -11.74
C ARG A 25 -15.60 1.30 -12.28
N LEU A 26 -14.54 1.90 -12.83
CA LEU A 26 -13.36 1.19 -13.32
C LEU A 26 -12.55 0.59 -12.16
N LEU A 27 -12.32 1.37 -11.10
CA LEU A 27 -11.61 0.89 -9.91
C LEU A 27 -12.35 -0.27 -9.24
N ARG A 28 -13.68 -0.21 -9.12
CA ARG A 28 -14.52 -1.33 -8.66
C ARG A 28 -14.29 -2.61 -9.46
N GLN A 29 -14.25 -2.51 -10.79
CA GLN A 29 -14.00 -3.68 -11.65
C GLN A 29 -12.58 -4.23 -11.47
N CYS A 30 -11.61 -3.37 -11.21
CA CYS A 30 -10.25 -3.79 -10.98
C CYS A 30 -10.10 -4.44 -9.60
N ASP A 31 -10.61 -3.84 -8.53
CA ASP A 31 -10.51 -4.39 -7.18
C ASP A 31 -11.25 -5.72 -7.03
N SER A 32 -12.32 -5.97 -7.81
CA SER A 32 -12.97 -7.29 -7.80
C SER A 32 -12.08 -8.42 -8.33
N GLN A 33 -11.06 -8.12 -9.16
CA GLN A 33 -10.08 -9.09 -9.65
C GLN A 33 -9.20 -9.68 -8.55
N ILE A 34 -9.18 -9.08 -7.35
CA ILE A 34 -8.51 -9.68 -6.19
C ILE A 34 -9.12 -11.06 -5.88
N PHE A 35 -10.42 -11.21 -6.08
CA PHE A 35 -11.16 -12.45 -5.80
C PHE A 35 -11.47 -13.26 -7.06
N SER A 36 -11.75 -12.60 -8.18
CA SER A 36 -12.10 -13.30 -9.44
C SER A 36 -10.90 -13.70 -10.30
N GLY A 37 -9.70 -13.20 -9.98
CA GLY A 37 -8.47 -13.52 -10.70
C GLY A 37 -8.25 -12.74 -11.98
N TYR A 38 -7.25 -13.17 -12.74
CA TYR A 38 -6.87 -12.58 -14.02
C TYR A 38 -6.44 -13.67 -15.00
N LEU A 39 -7.10 -13.72 -16.16
CA LEU A 39 -6.91 -14.75 -17.19
C LEU A 39 -7.09 -16.16 -16.61
N ASP A 40 -6.19 -17.08 -16.94
CA ASP A 40 -6.13 -18.47 -16.48
C ASP A 40 -5.20 -18.66 -15.27
N TYR A 41 -4.71 -17.57 -14.66
CA TYR A 41 -3.89 -17.66 -13.46
C TYR A 41 -4.74 -17.89 -12.21
N GLN A 42 -4.15 -18.58 -11.24
CA GLN A 42 -4.76 -18.83 -9.94
C GLN A 42 -4.93 -17.54 -9.14
N SER A 43 -6.06 -17.43 -8.47
CA SER A 43 -6.53 -16.29 -7.69
C SER A 43 -6.75 -16.67 -6.24
N LEU A 44 -7.18 -15.70 -5.42
CA LEU A 44 -7.43 -15.92 -4.00
C LEU A 44 -8.56 -16.94 -3.72
N ASN A 45 -9.50 -17.09 -4.65
CA ASN A 45 -10.61 -18.03 -4.51
C ASN A 45 -10.31 -19.43 -5.07
N ASP A 46 -9.13 -19.65 -5.64
CA ASP A 46 -8.74 -20.96 -6.14
C ASP A 46 -8.24 -21.85 -5.00
N GLN A 47 -8.69 -23.11 -5.00
CA GLN A 47 -8.37 -24.08 -3.95
C GLN A 47 -6.86 -24.29 -3.80
N SER A 48 -6.07 -24.20 -4.87
CA SER A 48 -4.61 -24.31 -4.80
C SER A 48 -3.98 -23.22 -3.92
N ILE A 49 -4.41 -21.97 -4.06
CA ILE A 49 -3.94 -20.86 -3.22
C ILE A 49 -4.44 -21.03 -1.79
N GLN A 50 -5.70 -21.43 -1.61
CA GLN A 50 -6.27 -21.67 -0.27
C GLN A 50 -5.53 -22.79 0.47
N ASN A 51 -5.17 -23.87 -0.23
CA ASN A 51 -4.39 -24.98 0.33
C ASN A 51 -2.97 -24.54 0.74
N GLU A 52 -2.31 -23.67 -0.04
CA GLU A 52 -1.00 -23.12 0.33
C GLU A 52 -1.11 -22.23 1.59
N ILE A 53 -2.18 -21.43 1.70
CA ILE A 53 -2.49 -20.63 2.91
C ILE A 53 -2.68 -21.55 4.11
N LYS A 54 -3.52 -22.58 4.01
CA LYS A 54 -3.76 -23.55 5.08
C LYS A 54 -2.47 -24.24 5.50
N SER A 55 -1.67 -24.70 4.54
CA SER A 55 -0.38 -25.36 4.82
C SER A 55 0.57 -24.46 5.61
N LEU A 56 0.60 -23.15 5.32
CA LEU A 56 1.37 -22.19 6.10
C LEU A 56 0.81 -22.02 7.52
N VAL A 57 -0.52 -21.86 7.65
CA VAL A 57 -1.21 -21.76 8.94
C VAL A 57 -0.91 -22.98 9.81
N ASP A 58 -1.10 -24.19 9.27
CA ASP A 58 -0.85 -25.46 9.94
C ASP A 58 0.59 -25.58 10.39
N ARG A 59 1.53 -25.15 9.54
CA ARG A 59 2.94 -25.18 9.91
C ARG A 59 3.26 -24.27 11.09
N ILE A 60 2.67 -23.07 11.13
CA ILE A 60 2.87 -22.14 12.25
C ILE A 60 2.26 -22.72 13.53
N VAL A 61 1.03 -23.23 13.44
CA VAL A 61 0.31 -23.84 14.57
C VAL A 61 1.05 -25.07 15.11
N ASP A 62 1.59 -25.91 14.24
CA ASP A 62 2.43 -27.05 14.61
C ASP A 62 3.62 -26.64 15.48
N ARG A 63 4.32 -25.55 15.11
CA ARG A 63 5.47 -25.05 15.87
C ARG A 63 5.04 -24.52 17.23
N LEU A 64 3.91 -23.82 17.30
CA LEU A 64 3.35 -23.36 18.58
C LEU A 64 2.97 -24.54 19.49
N ASN A 65 2.36 -25.59 18.93
CA ASN A 65 1.98 -26.79 19.66
C ASN A 65 3.19 -27.61 20.13
N GLN A 66 4.32 -27.54 19.40
CA GLN A 66 5.61 -28.07 19.85
C GLN A 66 6.26 -27.24 20.97
N GLY A 67 5.65 -26.15 21.41
CA GLY A 67 6.10 -25.31 22.53
C GLY A 67 7.10 -24.21 22.16
N TYR A 68 7.36 -24.00 20.86
CA TYR A 68 8.19 -22.88 20.41
C TYR A 68 7.45 -21.55 20.60
N SER A 69 8.20 -20.50 20.92
CA SER A 69 7.71 -19.13 20.69
C SER A 69 7.86 -18.80 19.19
N ILE A 70 6.93 -18.01 18.65
CA ILE A 70 6.94 -17.59 17.25
C ILE A 70 7.21 -16.09 17.17
N ASN A 71 8.22 -15.75 16.38
CA ASN A 71 8.47 -14.38 15.96
C ASN A 71 8.09 -14.24 14.49
N VAL A 72 6.96 -13.58 14.24
CA VAL A 72 6.50 -13.30 12.89
C VAL A 72 7.15 -12.01 12.43
N VAL A 73 7.95 -12.06 11.35
CA VAL A 73 8.53 -10.88 10.72
C VAL A 73 7.91 -10.70 9.35
N THR A 74 7.04 -9.70 9.22
CA THR A 74 6.55 -9.27 7.90
C THR A 74 7.45 -8.17 7.37
N THR A 75 7.81 -8.21 6.09
CA THR A 75 8.72 -7.22 5.53
C THR A 75 8.35 -6.77 4.13
N GLY A 76 8.73 -5.55 3.77
CA GLY A 76 8.57 -5.03 2.41
C GLY A 76 9.12 -3.62 2.26
N ALA A 77 8.88 -3.05 1.09
CA ALA A 77 9.18 -1.66 0.78
C ALA A 77 7.89 -0.88 0.43
N GLY A 78 7.92 0.44 0.61
CA GLY A 78 6.76 1.31 0.37
C GLY A 78 5.49 0.78 1.06
N THR A 79 4.39 0.71 0.32
CA THR A 79 3.10 0.18 0.81
C THR A 79 3.24 -1.20 1.47
N SER A 80 4.03 -2.12 0.92
CA SER A 80 4.20 -3.46 1.49
C SER A 80 4.83 -3.40 2.89
N GLY A 81 5.84 -2.54 3.08
CA GLY A 81 6.45 -2.34 4.40
C GLY A 81 5.52 -1.61 5.38
N ARG A 82 4.71 -0.66 4.91
CA ARG A 82 3.71 0.02 5.76
C ARG A 82 2.59 -0.91 6.19
N LEU A 83 2.17 -1.82 5.32
CA LEU A 83 1.23 -2.89 5.67
C LEU A 83 1.86 -3.88 6.64
N ALA A 84 3.15 -4.20 6.51
CA ALA A 84 3.85 -5.03 7.50
C ALA A 84 3.79 -4.40 8.91
N PHE A 85 4.05 -3.10 9.02
CA PHE A 85 3.88 -2.33 10.26
C PHE A 85 2.43 -2.38 10.76
N PHE A 86 1.48 -2.05 9.88
CA PHE A 86 0.06 -2.00 10.20
C PHE A 86 -0.42 -3.32 10.81
N ILE A 87 -0.18 -4.44 10.12
CA ILE A 87 -0.61 -5.77 10.56
C ILE A 87 0.08 -6.14 11.86
N SER A 88 1.39 -5.92 11.98
CA SER A 88 2.12 -6.26 13.20
C SER A 88 1.57 -5.52 14.42
N ARG A 89 1.28 -4.22 14.27
CA ARG A 89 0.66 -3.41 15.31
C ARG A 89 -0.73 -3.94 15.70
N SER A 90 -1.60 -4.17 14.72
CA SER A 90 -2.97 -4.65 14.96
C SER A 90 -2.99 -5.99 15.70
N PHE A 91 -2.20 -6.97 15.25
CA PHE A 91 -2.17 -8.28 15.88
C PHE A 91 -1.47 -8.28 17.24
N ASN A 92 -0.40 -7.49 17.44
CA ASN A 92 0.21 -7.35 18.77
C ASN A 92 -0.76 -6.76 19.81
N LYS A 93 -1.60 -5.79 19.41
CA LYS A 93 -2.64 -5.25 20.30
C LYS A 93 -3.58 -6.34 20.78
N ILE A 94 -4.05 -7.20 19.87
CA ILE A 94 -4.94 -8.32 20.21
C ILE A 94 -4.22 -9.35 21.08
N LEU A 95 -2.97 -9.71 20.77
CA LEU A 95 -2.19 -10.62 21.58
C LEU A 95 -1.99 -10.11 23.01
N LYS A 96 -1.79 -8.79 23.18
CA LYS A 96 -1.67 -8.16 24.49
C LYS A 96 -2.99 -8.26 25.26
N GLU A 97 -4.11 -7.92 24.63
CA GLU A 97 -5.45 -8.00 25.23
C GLU A 97 -5.82 -9.44 25.64
N LYS A 98 -5.38 -10.43 24.85
CA LYS A 98 -5.65 -11.85 25.10
C LYS A 98 -4.58 -12.58 25.92
N GLY A 99 -3.48 -11.91 26.29
CA GLY A 99 -2.40 -12.48 27.12
C GLY A 99 -1.46 -13.47 26.42
N PHE A 100 -1.28 -13.37 25.10
CA PHE A 100 -0.48 -14.29 24.28
C PHE A 100 0.88 -13.76 23.81
N THR A 101 1.31 -12.61 24.30
CA THR A 101 2.58 -11.94 23.88
C THR A 101 3.85 -12.77 24.13
N ASN A 102 3.81 -13.75 25.04
CA ASN A 102 4.92 -14.67 25.30
C ASN A 102 5.01 -15.85 24.33
N SER A 103 3.98 -16.04 23.48
CA SER A 103 3.91 -17.18 22.55
C SER A 103 4.09 -16.73 21.11
N ILE A 104 3.49 -15.60 20.76
CA ILE A 104 3.61 -15.01 19.43
C ILE A 104 4.00 -13.54 19.62
N ARG A 105 4.91 -13.06 18.78
CA ARG A 105 5.22 -11.64 18.61
C ARG A 105 5.23 -11.31 17.13
N PHE A 106 4.58 -10.22 16.75
CA PHE A 106 4.64 -9.68 15.40
C PHE A 106 5.66 -8.54 15.33
N ASN A 107 6.56 -8.61 14.37
CA ASN A 107 7.53 -7.58 14.03
C ASN A 107 7.39 -7.21 12.56
N TYR A 108 7.77 -5.98 12.24
CA TYR A 108 7.80 -5.48 10.88
C TYR A 108 9.20 -5.00 10.52
N LEU A 109 9.54 -5.13 9.25
CA LEU A 109 10.72 -4.52 8.65
C LEU A 109 10.31 -3.76 7.39
N ILE A 110 10.51 -2.46 7.37
CA ILE A 110 10.26 -1.60 6.21
C ILE A 110 11.58 -1.06 5.68
N ALA A 111 11.77 -1.13 4.36
CA ALA A 111 12.92 -0.52 3.71
C ALA A 111 12.98 0.99 4.02
N GLY A 112 14.10 1.46 4.58
CA GLY A 112 14.30 2.83 5.05
C GLY A 112 13.87 3.13 6.49
N GLY A 113 13.38 2.13 7.24
CA GLY A 113 13.02 2.28 8.65
C GLY A 113 11.74 3.09 8.89
N ASP A 114 11.52 3.51 10.14
CA ASP A 114 10.23 4.09 10.55
C ASP A 114 9.93 5.44 9.89
N LEU A 115 10.96 6.13 9.37
CA LEU A 115 10.78 7.34 8.55
C LEU A 115 9.87 7.08 7.35
N CYS A 116 9.93 5.88 6.77
CA CYS A 116 9.14 5.50 5.60
C CYS A 116 7.67 5.19 5.93
N LEU A 117 7.26 5.17 7.22
CA LEU A 117 5.88 4.86 7.60
C LEU A 117 4.90 5.97 7.16
N THR A 118 5.33 7.23 7.21
CA THR A 118 4.49 8.39 6.87
C THR A 118 4.95 9.12 5.61
N VAL A 119 6.20 8.92 5.19
CA VAL A 119 6.77 9.57 4.01
C VAL A 119 7.24 8.53 2.98
N GLY A 120 7.01 8.82 1.69
CA GLY A 120 7.55 8.01 0.59
C GLY A 120 9.03 8.32 0.38
N MET A 121 9.89 7.30 0.50
CA MET A 121 11.32 7.42 0.19
C MET A 121 11.70 6.49 -0.96
N GLU A 122 12.19 7.07 -2.04
CA GLU A 122 12.63 6.33 -3.21
C GLU A 122 14.04 5.77 -3.00
N GLY A 123 14.32 4.61 -3.59
CA GLY A 123 15.62 3.93 -3.45
C GLY A 123 15.86 3.25 -2.09
N ALA A 124 14.98 3.44 -1.11
CA ALA A 124 15.07 2.75 0.19
C ALA A 124 15.12 1.22 0.03
N GLU A 125 14.40 0.69 -0.97
CA GLU A 125 14.35 -0.74 -1.29
C GLU A 125 15.64 -1.31 -1.90
N ASP A 126 16.58 -0.46 -2.32
CA ASP A 126 17.83 -0.87 -2.97
C ASP A 126 18.99 -1.05 -1.97
N ASN A 127 18.77 -0.77 -0.67
CA ASN A 127 19.81 -0.85 0.36
C ASN A 127 19.95 -2.27 0.95
N ILE A 128 20.88 -3.05 0.40
CA ILE A 128 21.18 -4.43 0.82
C ILE A 128 21.76 -4.50 2.24
N ASP A 129 22.67 -3.60 2.60
CA ASP A 129 23.33 -3.64 3.91
C ASP A 129 22.33 -3.41 5.04
N GLN A 130 21.42 -2.45 4.84
CA GLN A 130 20.33 -2.20 5.77
C GLN A 130 19.39 -3.41 5.86
N ALA A 131 19.04 -4.02 4.73
CA ALA A 131 18.19 -5.20 4.69
C ALA A 131 18.76 -6.37 5.51
N LEU A 132 20.08 -6.62 5.37
CA LEU A 132 20.79 -7.66 6.12
C LEU A 132 20.90 -7.33 7.61
N LYS A 133 21.18 -6.06 7.96
CA LYS A 133 21.18 -5.61 9.36
C LYS A 133 19.83 -5.84 10.01
N ASP A 134 18.76 -5.47 9.32
CA ASP A 134 17.40 -5.55 9.82
C ASP A 134 16.93 -6.98 10.03
N ILE A 135 17.18 -7.91 9.08
CA ILE A 135 16.75 -9.30 9.28
C ILE A 135 17.60 -10.03 10.34
N LYS A 136 18.90 -9.75 10.38
CA LYS A 136 19.78 -10.33 11.41
C LYS A 136 19.36 -9.91 12.81
N SER A 137 18.88 -8.69 12.98
CA SER A 137 18.41 -8.22 14.27
C SER A 137 17.15 -8.93 14.76
N GLN A 138 16.41 -9.65 13.91
CA GLN A 138 15.20 -10.37 14.32
C GLN A 138 15.47 -11.81 14.75
N ILE A 139 16.68 -12.34 14.55
CA ILE A 139 17.01 -13.73 14.83
C ILE A 139 17.61 -13.86 16.22
N GLY A 140 17.08 -14.77 17.03
CA GLY A 140 17.62 -15.08 18.37
C GLY A 140 17.27 -14.07 19.46
N GLN A 141 16.21 -13.28 19.28
CA GLN A 141 15.77 -12.26 20.24
C GLN A 141 14.89 -12.77 21.40
N SER A 142 14.89 -14.07 21.69
CA SER A 142 14.02 -14.56 22.76
C SER A 142 14.52 -14.11 24.13
N GLU A 143 13.76 -13.24 24.80
CA GLU A 143 13.95 -12.92 26.22
C GLU A 143 13.58 -14.11 27.12
N SER A 144 12.88 -15.10 26.57
CA SER A 144 12.48 -16.31 27.27
C SER A 144 13.47 -17.46 27.03
N ASN A 145 13.69 -18.33 28.03
CA ASN A 145 14.43 -19.59 27.86
C ASN A 145 13.77 -20.58 26.87
N LYS A 146 12.69 -20.19 26.18
CA LYS A 146 12.05 -21.00 25.15
C LYS A 146 12.78 -20.85 23.82
N LYS A 147 12.76 -21.95 23.07
CA LYS A 147 13.22 -21.97 21.69
C LYS A 147 12.26 -21.14 20.84
N GLU A 148 12.80 -20.18 20.10
CA GLU A 148 12.04 -19.30 19.19
C GLU A 148 12.17 -19.76 17.73
N ILE A 149 11.10 -19.63 16.95
CA ILE A 149 11.09 -19.85 15.50
C ILE A 149 10.72 -18.53 14.83
N LEU A 150 11.54 -18.11 13.87
CA LEU A 150 11.20 -17.04 12.94
C LEU A 150 10.19 -17.56 11.89
N VAL A 151 9.08 -16.83 11.73
CA VAL A 151 8.17 -16.91 10.60
C VAL A 151 8.36 -15.65 9.77
N TYR A 152 9.09 -15.76 8.66
CA TYR A 152 9.37 -14.64 7.76
C TYR A 152 8.34 -14.58 6.64
N ILE A 153 7.75 -13.40 6.40
CA ILE A 153 6.89 -13.13 5.24
C ILE A 153 7.44 -11.93 4.47
N GLY A 154 8.15 -12.21 3.38
CA GLY A 154 8.69 -11.20 2.46
C GLY A 154 7.64 -10.78 1.44
N VAL A 155 7.20 -9.53 1.47
CA VAL A 155 6.16 -9.00 0.58
C VAL A 155 6.78 -8.14 -0.52
N THR A 156 6.62 -8.57 -1.77
CA THR A 156 6.96 -7.77 -2.96
C THR A 156 6.05 -8.11 -4.13
N CYS A 157 5.09 -7.21 -4.40
CA CYS A 157 4.00 -7.43 -5.35
C CYS A 157 4.46 -7.90 -6.74
N GLY A 158 5.57 -7.36 -7.24
CA GLY A 158 6.13 -7.70 -8.55
C GLY A 158 7.34 -8.65 -8.54
N PHE A 159 7.75 -9.20 -7.38
CA PHE A 159 8.98 -9.98 -7.24
C PHE A 159 10.22 -9.23 -7.77
N SER A 160 10.48 -8.06 -7.17
CA SER A 160 11.51 -7.15 -7.69
C SER A 160 12.33 -6.39 -6.64
N ALA A 161 11.89 -6.31 -5.38
CA ALA A 161 12.51 -5.47 -4.36
C ALA A 161 13.83 -6.08 -3.83
N PRO A 162 15.00 -5.43 -4.01
CA PRO A 162 16.28 -5.94 -3.51
C PRO A 162 16.33 -6.15 -1.99
N TYR A 163 15.68 -5.27 -1.24
CA TYR A 163 15.55 -5.36 0.22
C TYR A 163 14.98 -6.72 0.66
N VAL A 164 13.89 -7.18 0.02
CA VAL A 164 13.28 -8.48 0.34
C VAL A 164 14.14 -9.64 -0.21
N ALA A 165 14.73 -9.48 -1.40
CA ALA A 165 15.58 -10.52 -2.01
C ALA A 165 16.81 -10.87 -1.16
N SER A 166 17.48 -9.85 -0.63
CA SER A 166 18.68 -10.01 0.19
C SER A 166 18.38 -10.69 1.52
N GLN A 167 17.25 -10.35 2.15
CA GLN A 167 16.77 -11.01 3.37
C GLN A 167 16.41 -12.47 3.11
N LEU A 168 15.66 -12.76 2.04
CA LEU A 168 15.34 -14.12 1.63
C LEU A 168 16.61 -14.95 1.40
N LYS A 169 17.58 -14.43 0.64
CA LYS A 169 18.84 -15.15 0.39
C LYS A 169 19.57 -15.48 1.68
N TYR A 170 19.66 -14.53 2.60
CA TYR A 170 20.30 -14.74 3.89
C TYR A 170 19.62 -15.86 4.70
N LEU A 171 18.28 -15.84 4.77
CA LEU A 171 17.52 -16.86 5.50
C LEU A 171 17.59 -18.25 4.85
N LEU A 172 17.57 -18.32 3.51
CA LEU A 172 17.77 -19.56 2.77
C LEU A 172 19.14 -20.18 3.07
N ASP A 173 20.20 -19.37 3.07
CA ASP A 173 21.55 -19.81 3.39
C ASP A 173 21.65 -20.26 4.85
N LEU A 174 21.03 -19.54 5.78
CA LEU A 174 21.03 -19.86 7.20
C LEU A 174 20.34 -21.22 7.45
N ASN A 175 19.14 -21.44 6.90
CA ASN A 175 18.45 -22.73 7.01
C ASN A 175 19.29 -23.86 6.41
N LYS A 176 19.93 -23.64 5.25
CA LYS A 176 20.80 -24.64 4.60
C LYS A 176 22.02 -24.99 5.46
N GLN A 177 22.68 -24.00 6.06
CA GLN A 177 23.81 -24.21 6.96
C GLN A 177 23.39 -25.02 8.19
N GLN A 178 22.24 -24.70 8.77
CA GLN A 178 21.69 -25.44 9.91
C GLN A 178 21.40 -26.90 9.53
N GLN A 179 20.78 -27.16 8.37
CA GLN A 179 20.53 -28.53 7.89
C GLN A 179 21.82 -29.35 7.69
N GLN A 180 22.90 -28.73 7.21
CA GLN A 180 24.18 -29.43 7.00
C GLN A 180 24.87 -29.82 8.31
N GLN A 181 24.79 -28.98 9.34
CA GLN A 181 25.34 -29.27 10.66
C GLN A 181 24.56 -30.40 11.40
N GLN A 182 23.35 -30.70 10.95
CA GLN A 182 22.40 -31.59 11.63
C GLN A 182 22.55 -33.09 11.36
N GLN A 183 23.51 -33.54 10.54
CA GLN A 183 23.75 -34.99 10.40
C GLN A 183 24.19 -35.68 11.71
N GLN A 184 24.30 -34.97 12.85
CA GLN A 184 24.78 -35.53 14.12
C GLN A 184 23.84 -35.41 15.35
N GLN A 185 22.68 -34.72 15.34
CA GLN A 185 21.75 -34.76 16.49
C GLN A 185 20.33 -34.22 16.20
N GLN A 186 19.33 -34.79 16.90
CA GLN A 186 17.88 -34.70 16.64
C GLN A 186 17.24 -33.30 16.75
N GLN A 187 16.36 -33.04 15.78
CA GLN A 187 15.30 -32.01 15.68
C GLN A 187 15.64 -30.63 16.25
N GLN A 188 15.95 -29.63 15.40
CA GLN A 188 15.63 -28.24 15.78
C GLN A 188 15.62 -27.13 14.73
N GLN A 189 14.73 -26.17 15.02
CA GLN A 189 14.69 -24.75 14.66
C GLN A 189 14.92 -24.32 13.21
N GLN A 190 14.27 -24.99 12.27
CA GLN A 190 14.15 -24.41 10.93
C GLN A 190 13.16 -23.25 10.94
N HIS A 191 13.60 -22.09 10.46
CA HIS A 191 12.73 -20.92 10.26
C HIS A 191 11.75 -21.18 9.11
N ILE A 192 10.53 -20.69 9.25
CA ILE A 192 9.50 -20.74 8.22
C ILE A 192 9.66 -19.51 7.33
N ILE A 193 9.85 -19.71 6.02
CA ILE A 193 10.17 -18.65 5.05
C ILE A 193 9.07 -18.62 3.98
N SER A 194 8.35 -17.51 3.93
CA SER A 194 7.31 -17.24 2.94
C SER A 194 7.65 -16.03 2.08
N LEU A 195 7.42 -16.15 0.78
CA LEU A 195 7.41 -15.05 -0.17
C LEU A 195 5.97 -14.78 -0.61
N MET A 196 5.53 -13.53 -0.50
CA MET A 196 4.23 -13.06 -0.96
C MET A 196 4.37 -12.04 -2.10
N GLY A 197 3.62 -12.23 -3.18
CA GLY A 197 3.55 -11.29 -4.30
C GLY A 197 2.42 -11.66 -5.25
N PHE A 198 2.25 -10.96 -6.36
CA PHE A 198 1.05 -11.11 -7.21
C PHE A 198 1.43 -11.24 -8.69
N ASN A 199 2.52 -11.97 -8.92
CA ASN A 199 3.10 -12.21 -10.23
C ASN A 199 3.52 -13.70 -10.30
N PRO A 200 3.46 -14.33 -11.49
CA PRO A 200 4.02 -15.66 -11.67
C PRO A 200 5.54 -15.63 -11.41
N ILE A 201 6.08 -16.71 -10.85
CA ILE A 201 7.50 -16.78 -10.47
C ILE A 201 8.43 -16.69 -11.68
N GLU A 202 7.98 -17.12 -12.85
CA GLU A 202 8.68 -17.07 -14.13
C GLU A 202 8.90 -15.63 -14.63
N LEU A 203 8.07 -14.71 -14.13
CA LEU A 203 8.10 -13.28 -14.42
C LEU A 203 8.78 -12.47 -13.31
N ALA A 204 9.40 -13.11 -12.31
CA ALA A 204 10.27 -12.42 -11.35
C ALA A 204 11.41 -11.69 -12.06
N ARG A 205 11.92 -10.60 -11.46
CA ARG A 205 12.93 -9.74 -12.09
C ARG A 205 14.23 -10.52 -12.35
N LYS A 206 14.57 -10.69 -13.63
CA LYS A 206 15.78 -11.41 -14.11
C LYS A 206 17.03 -10.54 -14.21
N ILE A 207 16.88 -9.22 -14.15
CA ILE A 207 18.01 -8.30 -14.13
C ILE A 207 18.69 -8.42 -12.77
N LYS A 208 20.02 -8.59 -12.75
CA LYS A 208 20.82 -8.61 -11.52
C LYS A 208 20.62 -7.33 -10.72
N ILE A 209 20.57 -7.47 -9.40
CA ILE A 209 20.46 -6.35 -8.47
C ILE A 209 21.79 -5.59 -8.48
N GLU A 210 21.73 -4.26 -8.41
CA GLU A 210 22.93 -3.43 -8.45
C GLU A 210 23.89 -3.80 -7.30
N LYS A 211 25.19 -3.91 -7.60
CA LYS A 211 26.24 -4.33 -6.65
C LYS A 211 26.03 -5.73 -6.05
N TRP A 212 25.21 -6.57 -6.67
CA TRP A 212 24.94 -7.92 -6.19
C TRP A 212 24.87 -8.93 -7.34
N ASP A 213 25.33 -10.15 -7.09
CA ASP A 213 25.45 -11.17 -8.14
C ASP A 213 24.13 -11.82 -8.53
N TYR A 214 23.09 -11.63 -7.71
CA TYR A 214 21.79 -12.25 -7.86
C TYR A 214 20.75 -11.28 -8.42
N SER A 215 19.89 -11.80 -9.28
CA SER A 215 18.60 -11.23 -9.61
C SER A 215 17.54 -11.69 -8.61
N PHE A 216 16.38 -11.03 -8.59
CA PHE A 216 15.26 -11.52 -7.76
C PHE A 216 14.81 -12.91 -8.23
N ASN A 217 14.82 -13.16 -9.55
CA ASN A 217 14.48 -14.46 -10.12
C ASN A 217 15.39 -15.59 -9.60
N ASP A 218 16.69 -15.35 -9.43
CA ASP A 218 17.61 -16.35 -8.87
C ASP A 218 17.21 -16.75 -7.43
N ILE A 219 16.73 -15.80 -6.64
CA ILE A 219 16.31 -16.02 -5.26
C ILE A 219 14.98 -16.79 -5.20
N VAL A 220 14.01 -16.42 -6.05
CA VAL A 220 12.73 -17.13 -6.14
C VAL A 220 12.90 -18.56 -6.61
N ILE A 221 13.78 -18.81 -7.58
CA ILE A 221 14.09 -20.16 -8.05
C ILE A 221 14.70 -20.98 -6.90
N GLN A 222 15.63 -20.42 -6.13
CA GLN A 222 16.22 -21.10 -4.97
C GLN A 222 15.16 -21.44 -3.91
N LEU A 223 14.27 -20.49 -3.58
CA LEU A 223 13.16 -20.73 -2.64
C LEU A 223 12.25 -21.85 -3.15
N ASN A 224 11.84 -21.79 -4.42
CA ASN A 224 10.95 -22.78 -5.01
C ASN A 224 11.61 -24.18 -5.06
N GLN A 225 12.91 -24.26 -5.35
CA GLN A 225 13.64 -25.53 -5.30
C GLN A 225 13.65 -26.16 -3.92
N GLN A 226 13.78 -25.37 -2.85
CA GLN A 226 13.69 -25.89 -1.48
C GLN A 226 12.27 -26.38 -1.16
N ARG A 227 11.24 -25.63 -1.59
CA ARG A 227 9.84 -26.03 -1.45
C ARG A 227 9.54 -27.35 -2.17
N GLU A 228 9.88 -27.45 -3.46
CA GLU A 228 9.69 -28.68 -4.26
C GLU A 228 10.47 -29.87 -3.70
N LEU A 229 11.67 -29.64 -3.14
CA LEU A 229 12.43 -30.69 -2.47
C LEU A 229 11.68 -31.25 -1.25
N GLN A 230 11.08 -30.40 -0.42
CA GLN A 230 10.28 -30.84 0.73
C GLN A 230 9.01 -31.58 0.28
N ILE A 231 8.31 -31.08 -0.75
CA ILE A 231 7.14 -31.76 -1.35
C ILE A 231 7.53 -33.16 -1.83
N SER A 232 8.62 -33.29 -2.60
CA SER A 232 9.06 -34.57 -3.16
C SER A 232 9.42 -35.61 -2.11
N LYS A 233 9.80 -35.17 -0.90
CA LYS A 233 10.11 -36.03 0.25
C LYS A 233 8.92 -36.26 1.18
N ASN A 234 7.75 -35.69 0.86
CA ASN A 234 6.57 -35.69 1.72
C ASN A 234 6.85 -35.12 3.12
N GLU A 235 7.72 -34.10 3.19
CA GLU A 235 8.06 -33.38 4.41
C GLU A 235 7.07 -32.23 4.66
N LYS A 236 6.82 -31.88 5.93
CA LYS A 236 6.10 -30.66 6.27
C LYS A 236 6.87 -29.45 5.73
N LEU A 237 6.18 -28.57 5.01
CA LEU A 237 6.79 -27.42 4.36
C LEU A 237 7.29 -26.38 5.37
N ASP A 238 8.46 -25.80 5.11
CA ASP A 238 8.98 -24.60 5.76
C ASP A 238 9.23 -23.47 4.75
N TYR A 239 9.05 -23.73 3.45
CA TYR A 239 9.22 -22.76 2.37
C TYR A 239 7.90 -22.60 1.60
N PHE A 240 7.42 -21.37 1.51
CA PHE A 240 6.11 -21.06 0.93
C PHE A 240 6.20 -19.94 -0.11
N ILE A 241 5.37 -20.03 -1.15
CA ILE A 241 5.19 -18.96 -2.14
C ILE A 241 3.69 -18.69 -2.26
N LEU A 242 3.25 -17.56 -1.71
CA LEU A 242 1.86 -17.11 -1.77
C LEU A 242 1.71 -16.08 -2.89
N ASN A 243 1.28 -16.53 -4.07
CA ASN A 243 1.22 -15.67 -5.25
C ASN A 243 -0.08 -15.70 -6.07
N PRO A 244 -1.26 -15.44 -5.46
CA PRO A 244 -2.47 -15.25 -6.25
C PRO A 244 -2.32 -14.08 -7.23
N ILE A 245 -2.83 -14.23 -8.44
CA ILE A 245 -2.65 -13.26 -9.53
C ILE A 245 -3.89 -12.40 -9.67
N PHE A 246 -3.77 -11.13 -9.28
CA PHE A 246 -4.88 -10.15 -9.35
C PHE A 246 -4.95 -9.40 -10.69
N GLY A 247 -3.99 -9.62 -11.58
CA GLY A 247 -3.88 -8.90 -12.85
C GLY A 247 -3.26 -7.50 -12.75
N PRO A 248 -3.12 -6.78 -13.88
CA PRO A 248 -2.45 -5.49 -13.93
C PRO A 248 -3.18 -4.41 -13.13
N GLU A 249 -2.45 -3.49 -12.51
CA GLU A 249 -3.04 -2.43 -11.68
C GLU A 249 -3.89 -1.44 -12.51
N PRO A 250 -5.00 -0.90 -11.97
CA PRO A 250 -5.83 0.06 -12.69
C PRO A 250 -5.05 1.30 -13.15
N LEU A 251 -4.05 1.72 -12.35
CA LEU A 251 -3.00 2.64 -12.74
C LEU A 251 -1.70 1.82 -12.88
N THR A 252 -1.16 1.74 -14.08
CA THR A 252 -0.04 0.83 -14.45
C THR A 252 1.14 0.97 -13.48
N GLY A 253 1.51 -0.10 -12.78
CA GLY A 253 2.64 -0.13 -11.84
C GLY A 253 2.34 0.42 -10.44
N SER A 254 1.12 0.88 -10.16
CA SER A 254 0.71 1.43 -8.86
C SER A 254 0.31 0.31 -7.88
N THR A 255 1.28 -0.49 -7.43
CA THR A 255 1.04 -1.66 -6.57
C THR A 255 0.47 -1.34 -5.18
N ARG A 256 0.34 -0.06 -4.82
CA ARG A 256 -0.41 0.36 -3.62
C ARG A 256 -1.91 0.01 -3.69
N MET A 257 -2.44 -0.19 -4.90
CA MET A 257 -3.87 -0.40 -5.17
C MET A 257 -4.26 -1.86 -4.93
N LYS A 258 -4.53 -2.66 -5.99
CA LYS A 258 -5.04 -4.03 -5.84
C LYS A 258 -4.07 -4.90 -5.07
N SER A 259 -2.80 -4.86 -5.44
CA SER A 259 -1.75 -5.65 -4.78
C SER A 259 -1.64 -5.30 -3.30
N GLY A 260 -1.68 -4.02 -2.93
CA GLY A 260 -1.70 -3.60 -1.53
C GLY A 260 -2.96 -4.04 -0.78
N THR A 261 -4.12 -3.96 -1.43
CA THR A 261 -5.40 -4.44 -0.85
C THR A 261 -5.35 -5.95 -0.62
N GLY A 262 -4.90 -6.74 -1.61
CA GLY A 262 -4.77 -8.19 -1.48
C GLY A 262 -3.70 -8.62 -0.47
N THR A 263 -2.59 -7.86 -0.35
CA THR A 263 -1.59 -8.07 0.73
C THR A 263 -2.24 -7.97 2.10
N LYS A 264 -3.03 -6.92 2.33
CA LYS A 264 -3.71 -6.72 3.63
C LYS A 264 -4.66 -7.88 3.93
N ILE A 265 -5.49 -8.25 2.96
CA ILE A 265 -6.45 -9.37 3.10
C ILE A 265 -5.73 -10.68 3.43
N LEU A 266 -4.67 -11.01 2.70
CA LEU A 266 -3.93 -12.26 2.91
C LEU A 266 -3.29 -12.33 4.29
N LEU A 267 -2.60 -11.27 4.72
CA LEU A 267 -1.94 -11.25 6.03
C LEU A 267 -2.95 -11.35 7.17
N GLU A 268 -4.06 -10.62 7.09
CA GLU A 268 -5.13 -10.69 8.09
C GLU A 268 -5.79 -12.06 8.12
N LEU A 269 -6.05 -12.66 6.96
CA LEU A 269 -6.58 -14.00 6.85
C LEU A 269 -5.66 -15.03 7.51
N ILE A 270 -4.38 -15.05 7.12
CA ILE A 270 -3.39 -16.02 7.64
C ILE A 270 -3.32 -15.93 9.16
N PHE A 271 -3.14 -14.72 9.71
CA PHE A 271 -2.91 -14.58 11.15
C PHE A 271 -4.18 -14.74 11.97
N THR A 272 -5.34 -14.39 11.42
CA THR A 272 -6.62 -14.73 12.06
C THR A 272 -6.76 -16.25 12.15
N LEU A 273 -6.51 -16.98 11.07
CA LEU A 273 -6.61 -18.45 11.05
C LEU A 273 -5.60 -19.09 12.01
N VAL A 274 -4.35 -18.61 12.08
CA VAL A 274 -3.36 -19.08 13.07
C VAL A 274 -3.87 -18.92 14.49
N LEU A 275 -4.41 -17.75 14.85
CA LEU A 275 -4.90 -17.47 16.20
C LEU A 275 -6.16 -18.27 16.54
N ASN A 276 -7.07 -18.44 15.57
CA ASN A 276 -8.26 -19.26 15.73
C ASN A 276 -7.89 -20.74 15.93
N LYS A 277 -7.04 -21.31 15.05
CA LYS A 277 -6.66 -22.73 15.08
C LYS A 277 -5.80 -23.10 16.30
N TRP A 278 -4.88 -22.24 16.73
CA TRP A 278 -3.96 -22.57 17.84
C TRP A 278 -4.63 -22.59 19.23
N LYS A 279 -5.52 -21.63 19.51
CA LYS A 279 -6.04 -21.41 20.87
C LYS A 279 -7.55 -21.34 20.96
N SER A 280 -8.25 -21.61 19.85
CA SER A 280 -9.69 -21.33 19.74
C SER A 280 -10.00 -19.93 20.24
N ILE A 281 -9.10 -18.98 19.98
CA ILE A 281 -9.32 -17.60 20.38
C ILE A 281 -10.59 -17.20 19.68
N GLU A 282 -11.64 -16.94 20.46
CA GLU A 282 -12.88 -16.32 20.02
C GLU A 282 -12.53 -14.90 19.53
N PHE A 283 -11.91 -14.82 18.36
CA PHE A 283 -12.37 -13.90 17.34
C PHE A 283 -13.74 -14.41 16.97
N PRO A 284 -14.80 -13.61 17.11
CA PRO A 284 -16.12 -14.10 16.82
C PRO A 284 -16.21 -14.26 15.30
N LEU A 285 -15.86 -15.44 14.82
CA LEU A 285 -16.51 -16.09 13.69
C LEU A 285 -17.94 -16.43 14.15
N THR A 286 -18.71 -15.40 14.52
CA THR A 286 -20.02 -15.53 15.18
C THR A 286 -21.06 -16.23 14.32
N LEU A 287 -20.80 -16.35 13.01
CA LEU A 287 -21.76 -16.93 12.07
C LEU A 287 -21.64 -18.45 11.91
N LEU A 288 -20.53 -19.08 12.30
CA LEU A 288 -20.38 -20.55 12.16
C LEU A 288 -20.80 -21.31 13.44
N ASN A 289 -20.62 -20.72 14.62
CA ASN A 289 -20.94 -21.40 15.88
C ASN A 289 -22.43 -21.65 16.13
N ASN A 290 -23.35 -21.15 15.29
CA ASN A 290 -24.79 -21.32 15.50
C ASN A 290 -25.40 -22.56 14.85
N ASN A 291 -24.65 -23.36 14.07
CA ASN A 291 -25.28 -24.44 13.28
C ASN A 291 -24.83 -25.88 13.51
N ASN A 292 -23.84 -26.22 14.35
CA ASN A 292 -23.46 -27.64 14.53
C ASN A 292 -23.50 -28.11 16.00
N ASN A 293 -24.70 -28.49 16.44
CA ASN A 293 -24.84 -29.77 17.14
C ASN A 293 -24.80 -30.85 16.05
N ASN A 294 -23.67 -31.51 15.84
CA ASN A 294 -23.59 -32.89 15.34
C ASN A 294 -22.11 -33.33 15.27
N ASP A 295 -21.85 -34.40 16.02
CA ASP A 295 -20.94 -35.52 15.83
C ASP A 295 -19.70 -35.34 14.95
N GLY A 296 -18.54 -35.61 15.56
CA GLY A 296 -17.23 -35.51 14.94
C GLY A 296 -17.08 -36.40 13.72
N ASP A 297 -16.68 -35.77 12.63
CA ASP A 297 -15.69 -36.25 11.67
C ASP A 297 -15.22 -35.01 10.85
N ASP A 298 -13.89 -34.89 10.72
CA ASP A 298 -13.08 -33.97 9.90
C ASP A 298 -12.96 -32.46 10.28
N ASP A 299 -11.97 -32.15 11.13
CA ASP A 299 -11.48 -30.79 11.45
C ASP A 299 -11.10 -29.95 10.19
N ASP A 300 -10.75 -30.59 9.08
CA ASP A 300 -10.32 -29.90 7.84
C ASP A 300 -11.48 -29.18 7.12
N ASP A 301 -12.72 -29.67 7.24
CA ASP A 301 -13.89 -29.05 6.59
C ASP A 301 -14.26 -27.72 7.26
N ASP A 302 -14.12 -27.62 8.58
CA ASP A 302 -14.39 -26.39 9.35
C ASP A 302 -13.41 -25.26 8.99
N ASP A 303 -12.12 -25.58 8.80
CA ASP A 303 -11.12 -24.59 8.41
C ASP A 303 -11.35 -24.03 6.99
N ASP A 304 -11.81 -24.88 6.06
CA ASP A 304 -12.18 -24.44 4.72
C ASP A 304 -13.40 -23.51 4.73
N GLU A 305 -14.41 -23.82 5.55
CA GLU A 305 -15.58 -22.97 5.71
C GLU A 305 -15.22 -21.60 6.30
N LYS A 306 -14.39 -21.57 7.35
CA LYS A 306 -13.91 -20.32 7.98
C LYS A 306 -13.13 -19.46 6.99
N LEU A 307 -12.18 -20.06 6.27
CA LEU A 307 -11.38 -19.35 5.27
C LEU A 307 -12.29 -18.72 4.21
N LYS A 308 -13.22 -19.51 3.65
CA LYS A 308 -14.18 -19.05 2.62
C LYS A 308 -15.08 -17.94 3.16
N LEU A 309 -15.56 -18.05 4.40
CA LEU A 309 -16.39 -17.03 5.05
C LEU A 309 -15.65 -15.69 5.22
N ILE A 310 -14.39 -15.73 5.67
CA ILE A 310 -13.56 -14.54 5.80
C ILE A 310 -13.34 -13.89 4.44
N LEU A 311 -12.92 -14.66 3.43
CA LEU A 311 -12.73 -14.16 2.07
C LEU A 311 -14.01 -13.55 1.50
N LYS A 312 -15.15 -14.21 1.70
CA LYS A 312 -16.45 -13.71 1.24
C LYS A 312 -16.83 -12.38 1.90
N SER A 313 -16.42 -12.19 3.15
CA SER A 313 -16.67 -10.96 3.91
C SER A 313 -15.86 -9.78 3.37
N TYR A 314 -14.60 -10.01 2.99
CA TYR A 314 -13.81 -8.98 2.29
C TYR A 314 -14.39 -8.65 0.91
N GLU A 315 -14.85 -9.65 0.15
CA GLU A 315 -15.48 -9.43 -1.15
C GLU A 315 -16.75 -8.58 -1.03
N ILE A 316 -17.62 -8.91 -0.06
CA ILE A 316 -18.84 -8.16 0.22
C ILE A 316 -18.50 -6.75 0.67
N THR A 317 -17.50 -6.58 1.55
CA THR A 317 -17.04 -5.26 2.02
C THR A 317 -16.62 -4.38 0.85
N LEU A 318 -15.79 -4.89 -0.08
CA LEU A 318 -15.38 -4.11 -1.25
C LEU A 318 -16.59 -3.72 -2.11
N ARG A 319 -17.52 -4.66 -2.33
CA ARG A 319 -18.74 -4.36 -3.09
C ARG A 319 -19.57 -3.25 -2.44
N GLU A 320 -19.70 -3.28 -1.12
CA GLU A 320 -20.45 -2.31 -0.33
C GLU A 320 -19.77 -0.94 -0.29
N THR A 321 -18.45 -0.88 -0.20
CA THR A 321 -17.68 0.36 -0.37
C THR A 321 -18.10 1.05 -1.67
N TYR A 322 -18.15 0.29 -2.77
CA TYR A 322 -18.53 0.81 -4.09
C TYR A 322 -20.04 0.98 -4.31
N TYR A 323 -20.92 0.69 -3.35
CA TYR A 323 -22.30 1.19 -3.40
C TYR A 323 -22.39 2.70 -3.18
N ASN A 324 -21.34 3.31 -2.61
CA ASN A 324 -21.27 4.73 -2.29
C ASN A 324 -20.63 5.58 -3.40
N ILE A 325 -20.64 5.11 -4.66
CA ILE A 325 -19.96 5.75 -5.80
C ILE A 325 -20.35 7.23 -5.93
N GLU A 326 -21.64 7.55 -5.84
CA GLU A 326 -22.09 8.93 -6.02
C GLU A 326 -21.50 9.87 -4.96
N SER A 327 -21.54 9.46 -3.69
CA SER A 327 -20.99 10.24 -2.59
C SER A 327 -19.47 10.36 -2.65
N ILE A 328 -18.76 9.26 -2.94
CA ILE A 328 -17.29 9.25 -3.06
C ILE A 328 -16.84 10.09 -4.27
N SER A 329 -17.59 10.05 -5.38
CA SER A 329 -17.25 10.80 -6.60
C SER A 329 -17.16 12.31 -6.38
N LYS A 330 -18.03 12.86 -5.53
CA LYS A 330 -18.00 14.27 -5.13
C LYS A 330 -16.70 14.64 -4.40
N ILE A 331 -16.19 13.74 -3.55
CA ILE A 331 -14.91 13.95 -2.87
C ILE A 331 -13.78 13.94 -3.91
N ILE A 332 -13.79 12.99 -4.85
CA ILE A 332 -12.80 12.93 -5.94
C ILE A 332 -12.77 14.24 -6.73
N ASP A 333 -13.92 14.81 -7.07
CA ASP A 333 -13.99 16.08 -7.80
C ASP A 333 -13.39 17.23 -6.98
N ASN A 334 -13.69 17.31 -5.68
CA ASN A 334 -13.10 18.31 -4.77
C ASN A 334 -11.58 18.15 -4.64
N VAL A 335 -11.10 16.91 -4.49
CA VAL A 335 -9.66 16.59 -4.46
C VAL A 335 -9.00 16.96 -5.79
N GLY A 336 -9.62 16.64 -6.92
CA GLY A 336 -9.14 17.00 -8.25
C GLY A 336 -8.96 18.50 -8.42
N ASN A 337 -9.95 19.29 -7.97
CA ASN A 337 -9.87 20.76 -7.96
C ASN A 337 -8.75 21.26 -7.04
N SER A 338 -8.63 20.68 -5.84
CA SER A 338 -7.61 21.02 -4.85
C SER A 338 -6.21 20.85 -5.44
N LEU A 339 -5.90 19.64 -5.94
CA LEU A 339 -4.59 19.29 -6.48
C LEU A 339 -4.28 20.04 -7.78
N LYS A 340 -5.29 20.27 -8.64
CA LYS A 340 -5.14 21.04 -9.88
C LYS A 340 -4.76 22.50 -9.61
N SER A 341 -5.25 23.10 -8.53
CA SER A 341 -4.97 24.50 -8.18
C SER A 341 -3.50 24.77 -7.81
N LYS A 342 -2.73 23.73 -7.44
CA LYS A 342 -1.36 23.80 -6.89
C LYS A 342 -1.19 24.58 -5.58
N ILE A 343 -2.26 25.15 -5.03
CA ILE A 343 -2.28 25.81 -3.72
C ILE A 343 -3.19 25.09 -2.72
N GLY A 344 -4.08 24.23 -3.22
CA GLY A 344 -4.90 23.33 -2.43
C GLY A 344 -4.18 22.01 -2.15
N HIS A 345 -4.58 21.39 -1.05
CA HIS A 345 -4.03 20.14 -0.53
C HIS A 345 -5.17 19.18 -0.13
N LEU A 346 -4.83 17.92 0.09
CA LEU A 346 -5.72 16.92 0.68
C LEU A 346 -5.21 16.52 2.07
N TYR A 347 -6.06 16.66 3.07
CA TYR A 347 -5.74 16.30 4.45
C TYR A 347 -6.64 15.17 4.95
N TYR A 348 -6.03 14.11 5.47
CA TYR A 348 -6.70 13.03 6.17
C TYR A 348 -6.57 13.21 7.67
N LEU A 349 -7.68 13.10 8.40
CA LEU A 349 -7.68 13.04 9.86
C LEU A 349 -8.55 11.87 10.31
N ALA A 350 -7.97 10.94 11.07
CA ALA A 350 -8.71 9.79 11.55
C ALA A 350 -8.07 9.21 12.83
N PRO A 351 -8.83 8.45 13.63
CA PRO A 351 -8.32 7.81 14.83
C PRO A 351 -7.56 6.52 14.50
N GLN A 352 -6.63 6.16 15.38
CA GLN A 352 -5.96 4.86 15.46
C GLN A 352 -5.59 4.27 14.08
N SER A 353 -6.14 3.09 13.75
CA SER A 353 -5.78 2.33 12.55
C SER A 353 -6.31 2.98 11.26
N LEU A 354 -7.45 3.68 11.31
CA LEU A 354 -7.95 4.45 10.16
C LEU A 354 -7.00 5.60 9.79
N GLY A 355 -6.38 6.25 10.79
CA GLY A 355 -5.33 7.24 10.55
C GLY A 355 -4.10 6.64 9.85
N ILE A 356 -3.72 5.41 10.22
CA ILE A 356 -2.62 4.69 9.55
C ILE A 356 -2.94 4.40 8.09
N VAL A 357 -4.19 4.07 7.75
CA VAL A 357 -4.63 3.95 6.35
C VAL A 357 -4.42 5.25 5.59
N GLY A 358 -4.64 6.40 6.24
CA GLY A 358 -4.35 7.73 5.68
C GLY A 358 -2.87 7.91 5.31
N PHE A 359 -1.94 7.51 6.18
CA PHE A 359 -0.50 7.58 5.87
C PHE A 359 -0.10 6.63 4.74
N ILE A 360 -0.67 5.42 4.68
CA ILE A 360 -0.41 4.46 3.61
C ILE A 360 -0.78 5.06 2.25
N ASP A 361 -1.92 5.74 2.15
CA ASP A 361 -2.34 6.38 0.90
C ASP A 361 -1.49 7.62 0.58
N ALA A 362 -1.34 8.54 1.53
CA ALA A 362 -0.66 9.82 1.34
C ALA A 362 0.80 9.66 0.92
N SER A 363 1.53 8.77 1.60
CA SER A 363 2.97 8.54 1.37
C SER A 363 3.31 8.01 -0.02
N GLU A 364 2.36 7.39 -0.71
CA GLU A 364 2.54 6.87 -2.07
C GLU A 364 2.32 7.93 -3.15
N THR A 365 1.73 9.08 -2.81
CA THR A 365 1.44 10.12 -3.81
C THR A 365 2.71 10.78 -4.36
N LEU A 366 3.77 10.86 -3.55
CA LEU A 366 5.07 11.38 -3.94
C LEU A 366 5.69 10.57 -5.09
N PRO A 367 6.02 9.27 -4.91
CA PRO A 367 6.63 8.48 -5.98
C PRO A 367 5.67 8.20 -7.15
N THR A 368 4.35 8.16 -6.90
CA THR A 368 3.35 7.80 -7.92
C THR A 368 3.02 8.97 -8.85
N PHE A 369 2.85 10.18 -8.31
CA PHE A 369 2.31 11.32 -9.08
C PHE A 369 3.26 12.52 -9.15
N GLY A 370 4.49 12.39 -8.62
CA GLY A 370 5.40 13.54 -8.48
C GLY A 370 4.81 14.63 -7.60
N ALA A 371 3.99 14.24 -6.61
CA ALA A 371 3.36 15.16 -5.69
C ALA A 371 4.42 15.91 -4.86
N ARG A 372 4.08 17.10 -4.36
CA ARG A 372 4.89 17.76 -3.33
C ARG A 372 4.64 17.10 -1.98
N PRO A 373 5.59 17.19 -1.03
CA PRO A 373 5.45 16.51 0.25
C PRO A 373 4.24 16.87 1.09
N LEU A 374 3.63 18.04 0.84
CA LEU A 374 2.45 18.51 1.57
C LEU A 374 1.14 18.43 0.76
N ASP A 375 1.18 17.97 -0.49
CA ASP A 375 -0.02 17.90 -1.35
C ASP A 375 -1.08 16.96 -0.78
N VAL A 376 -0.64 15.87 -0.14
CA VAL A 376 -1.51 14.90 0.54
C VAL A 376 -0.86 14.53 1.86
N CYS A 377 -1.51 14.83 2.99
CA CYS A 377 -0.99 14.54 4.33
C CYS A 377 -2.02 13.80 5.19
N GLY A 378 -1.54 12.90 6.04
CA GLY A 378 -2.34 12.27 7.10
C GLY A 378 -2.05 12.86 8.47
N PHE A 379 -3.03 12.75 9.38
CA PHE A 379 -2.93 13.13 10.78
C PHE A 379 -3.72 12.14 11.65
N LEU A 380 -3.24 11.95 12.87
CA LEU A 380 -3.88 11.08 13.86
C LEU A 380 -4.67 11.90 14.87
N MET A 381 -5.92 11.51 15.07
CA MET A 381 -6.71 11.99 16.21
C MET A 381 -6.07 11.53 17.52
N ASN A 382 -6.29 12.33 18.57
CA ASN A 382 -5.86 11.96 19.91
C ASN A 382 -6.54 10.66 20.34
N GLN A 383 -5.89 9.88 21.19
CA GLN A 383 -6.47 8.68 21.79
C GLN A 383 -6.40 8.80 23.31
N ASN A 384 -7.44 8.33 23.99
CA ASN A 384 -7.39 8.20 25.45
C ASN A 384 -6.28 7.20 25.82
N GLY A 385 -5.39 7.58 26.73
CA GLY A 385 -4.29 6.73 27.17
C GLY A 385 -4.82 5.42 27.77
N THR A 386 -4.15 4.30 27.48
CA THR A 386 -4.53 2.97 27.97
C THR A 386 -3.60 2.46 29.09
N GLY A 387 -2.92 3.35 29.83
CA GLY A 387 -1.93 2.99 30.85
C GLY A 387 -2.17 3.76 32.15
N GLY A 388 -2.14 3.04 33.28
CA GLY A 388 -2.61 3.48 34.62
C GLY A 388 -1.80 4.58 35.33
N GLY A 389 -1.36 5.60 34.61
CA GLY A 389 -0.90 6.87 35.16
C GLY A 389 -1.76 8.00 34.60
N ASP A 390 -2.59 8.59 35.45
CA ASP A 390 -3.59 9.63 35.18
C ASP A 390 -4.48 9.30 33.97
N ASP A 391 -5.64 8.69 34.21
CA ASP A 391 -6.63 8.22 33.20
C ASP A 391 -7.11 9.32 32.22
N ASN A 392 -6.63 10.56 32.37
CA ASN A 392 -6.88 11.71 31.51
C ASN A 392 -5.76 12.02 30.50
N GLU A 393 -4.59 11.38 30.54
CA GLU A 393 -3.52 11.69 29.57
C GLU A 393 -3.86 11.17 28.18
N LYS A 394 -4.09 12.10 27.24
CA LYS A 394 -4.29 11.78 25.82
C LYS A 394 -2.95 11.51 25.15
N ILE A 395 -2.85 10.37 24.47
CA ILE A 395 -1.73 10.06 23.59
C ILE A 395 -2.01 10.64 22.20
N SER A 396 -0.96 11.14 21.52
CA SER A 396 -1.08 11.84 20.23
C SER A 396 0.10 11.54 19.31
N GLY A 397 -0.12 11.72 18.00
CA GLY A 397 0.93 11.60 16.98
C GLY A 397 1.65 10.25 16.99
N TRP A 398 2.98 10.26 17.00
CA TRP A 398 3.80 9.04 17.00
C TRP A 398 3.59 8.13 18.21
N LYS A 399 3.13 8.67 19.36
CA LYS A 399 2.75 7.85 20.52
C LYS A 399 1.55 6.94 20.20
N VAL A 400 0.64 7.37 19.31
CA VAL A 400 -0.48 6.55 18.79
C VAL A 400 0.00 5.55 17.73
N MET A 401 1.06 5.89 16.97
CA MET A 401 1.64 4.99 15.97
C MET A 401 2.25 3.75 16.61
N GLU A 402 2.86 3.85 17.79
CA GLU A 402 3.55 2.72 18.44
C GLU A 402 4.65 2.11 17.53
N ASN A 403 5.32 2.97 16.76
CA ASN A 403 6.46 2.57 15.95
C ASN A 403 7.71 2.34 16.82
N ARG A 404 8.72 1.67 16.27
CA ARG A 404 9.90 1.23 17.02
C ARG A 404 10.80 2.39 17.42
N ASP A 405 10.98 3.35 16.53
CA ASP A 405 11.94 4.45 16.67
C ASP A 405 11.35 5.63 17.48
N GLY A 406 10.12 5.50 17.97
CA GLY A 406 9.46 6.50 18.84
C GLY A 406 9.02 7.76 18.07
N ASP A 407 9.07 8.91 18.75
CA ASP A 407 8.60 10.18 18.20
C ASP A 407 9.56 10.76 17.15
N LEU A 408 9.09 10.84 15.90
CA LEU A 408 9.84 11.37 14.76
C LEU A 408 9.44 12.81 14.39
N SER A 409 8.62 13.49 15.19
CA SER A 409 8.13 14.85 14.91
C SER A 409 9.24 15.91 14.78
N SER A 410 10.42 15.64 15.33
CA SER A 410 11.60 16.52 15.25
C SER A 410 12.33 16.46 13.91
N VAL A 411 12.05 15.46 13.06
CA VAL A 411 12.77 15.24 11.80
C VAL A 411 12.48 16.35 10.79
N SER A 412 11.21 16.62 10.51
CA SER A 412 10.75 17.73 9.68
C SER A 412 9.23 17.92 9.80
N GLU A 413 8.68 18.96 9.15
CA GLU A 413 7.25 19.27 9.18
C GLU A 413 6.35 18.09 8.76
N GLN A 414 6.80 17.26 7.81
CA GLN A 414 6.05 16.09 7.34
C GLN A 414 5.85 15.02 8.41
N TYR A 415 6.67 15.04 9.46
CA TYR A 415 6.60 14.08 10.57
C TYR A 415 5.76 14.61 11.73
N LYS A 416 5.21 15.83 11.65
CA LYS A 416 4.30 16.36 12.68
C LYS A 416 2.87 15.91 12.42
N ILE A 417 2.59 14.66 12.80
CA ILE A 417 1.36 13.94 12.44
C ILE A 417 0.24 14.00 13.49
N SER A 418 0.36 14.84 14.52
CA SER A 418 -0.62 14.92 15.62
C SER A 418 -1.87 15.72 15.24
N GLN A 419 -2.97 15.46 15.95
CA GLN A 419 -4.19 16.28 15.91
C GLN A 419 -3.89 17.76 16.22
N SER A 420 -3.04 18.03 17.21
CA SER A 420 -2.66 19.41 17.55
C SER A 420 -1.96 20.12 16.39
N ASN A 421 -1.00 19.47 15.72
CA ASN A 421 -0.34 20.08 14.57
C ASN A 421 -1.33 20.33 13.43
N PHE A 422 -2.24 19.39 13.18
CA PHE A 422 -3.30 19.60 12.20
C PHE A 422 -4.16 20.83 12.54
N LEU A 423 -4.70 20.91 13.75
CA LEU A 423 -5.63 21.97 14.14
C LEU A 423 -4.95 23.33 14.28
N GLU A 424 -3.73 23.37 14.82
CA GLU A 424 -3.06 24.61 15.19
C GLU A 424 -2.17 25.17 14.07
N THR A 425 -1.64 24.31 13.20
CA THR A 425 -0.74 24.72 12.11
C THR A 425 -1.44 24.59 10.76
N ILE A 426 -1.91 23.39 10.42
CA ILE A 426 -2.38 23.08 9.07
C ILE A 426 -3.72 23.76 8.78
N LEU A 427 -4.70 23.55 9.65
CA LEU A 427 -6.05 24.09 9.51
C LEU A 427 -6.04 25.62 9.56
N LYS A 428 -5.26 26.25 10.46
CA LYS A 428 -5.14 27.71 10.51
C LYS A 428 -4.55 28.30 9.23
N ASN A 429 -3.66 27.58 8.57
CA ASN A 429 -3.04 28.00 7.29
C ASN A 429 -3.78 27.47 6.05
N SER A 430 -4.85 26.71 6.23
CA SER A 430 -5.65 26.18 5.13
C SER A 430 -6.29 27.30 4.30
N ASN A 431 -6.69 26.99 3.08
CA ASN A 431 -7.35 27.89 2.14
C ASN A 431 -8.57 27.23 1.48
N SER A 432 -9.35 28.02 0.73
CA SER A 432 -10.59 27.57 0.10
C SER A 432 -10.43 26.44 -0.92
N ASN A 433 -9.20 26.16 -1.38
CA ASN A 433 -8.92 25.05 -2.30
C ASN A 433 -8.49 23.78 -1.58
N ASP A 434 -8.43 23.74 -0.25
CA ASP A 434 -8.10 22.52 0.47
C ASP A 434 -9.32 21.59 0.55
N THR A 435 -9.06 20.28 0.56
CA THR A 435 -10.05 19.24 0.87
C THR A 435 -9.62 18.51 2.14
N ILE A 436 -10.51 18.44 3.13
CA ILE A 436 -10.30 17.75 4.40
C ILE A 436 -11.24 16.55 4.44
N VAL A 437 -10.69 15.36 4.65
CA VAL A 437 -11.46 14.11 4.80
C VAL A 437 -11.20 13.55 6.20
N ILE A 438 -12.27 13.50 6.99
CA ILE A 438 -12.26 12.98 8.36
C ILE A 438 -12.94 11.62 8.34
N SER A 439 -12.33 10.60 8.94
CA SER A 439 -12.88 9.23 8.94
C SER A 439 -13.05 8.73 10.36
N ILE A 440 -14.25 8.24 10.68
CA ILE A 440 -14.63 7.73 12.00
C ILE A 440 -15.57 6.52 11.86
N SER A 441 -15.58 5.65 12.85
CA SER A 441 -16.23 4.34 12.81
C SER A 441 -16.97 3.95 14.09
N SER A 442 -17.03 4.83 15.08
CA SER A 442 -17.77 4.60 16.31
C SER A 442 -18.42 5.88 16.85
N ASN A 443 -19.38 5.70 17.76
CA ASN A 443 -20.03 6.81 18.46
C ASN A 443 -19.05 7.57 19.38
N GLU A 444 -18.08 6.85 19.97
CA GLU A 444 -17.03 7.46 20.79
C GLU A 444 -16.17 8.42 19.95
N GLU A 445 -15.69 7.95 18.79
CA GLU A 445 -14.90 8.75 17.85
C GLU A 445 -15.70 9.95 17.32
N PHE A 446 -17.00 9.80 17.09
CA PHE A 446 -17.87 10.91 16.71
C PHE A 446 -18.00 11.96 17.83
N ASN A 447 -18.22 11.52 19.07
CA ASN A 447 -18.30 12.42 20.21
C ASN A 447 -16.99 13.19 20.41
N GLN A 448 -15.85 12.51 20.25
CA GLN A 448 -14.54 13.13 20.28
C GLN A 448 -14.37 14.17 19.16
N PHE A 449 -14.75 13.82 17.92
CA PHE A 449 -14.75 14.77 16.81
C PHE A 449 -15.61 16.01 17.12
N LYS A 450 -16.81 15.82 17.66
CA LYS A 450 -17.73 16.89 18.01
C LYS A 450 -17.18 17.81 19.10
N SER A 451 -16.49 17.28 20.09
CA SER A 451 -15.99 18.06 21.22
C SER A 451 -14.65 18.75 20.92
N GLU A 452 -13.74 18.08 20.20
CA GLU A 452 -12.36 18.54 20.05
C GLU A 452 -12.05 19.18 18.70
N ILE A 453 -12.71 18.74 17.63
CA ILE A 453 -12.33 19.07 16.25
C ILE A 453 -13.37 20.01 15.63
N LEU A 454 -14.65 19.67 15.75
CA LEU A 454 -15.74 20.42 15.13
C LEU A 454 -15.76 21.92 15.49
N PRO A 455 -15.55 22.35 16.76
CA PRO A 455 -15.54 23.77 17.09
C PRO A 455 -14.43 24.51 16.34
N ILE A 456 -13.21 23.96 16.35
CA ILE A 456 -12.03 24.59 15.73
C ILE A 456 -12.14 24.60 14.21
N LEU A 457 -12.73 23.56 13.60
CA LEU A 457 -13.06 23.55 12.17
C LEU A 457 -13.99 24.70 11.78
N ASN A 458 -15.02 24.98 12.60
CA ASN A 458 -15.94 26.08 12.31
C ASN A 458 -15.24 27.44 12.43
N ASP A 459 -14.42 27.63 13.46
CA ASP A 459 -13.69 28.88 13.69
C ASP A 459 -12.67 29.17 12.58
N ASN A 460 -12.20 28.13 11.87
CA ASN A 460 -11.22 28.22 10.78
C ASN A 460 -11.83 27.89 9.40
N PHE A 461 -13.16 27.98 9.26
CA PHE A 461 -13.82 27.76 7.98
C PHE A 461 -13.52 28.90 7.00
N LYS A 462 -12.91 28.57 5.85
CA LYS A 462 -12.51 29.47 4.77
C LYS A 462 -13.03 28.99 3.40
N ASN A 463 -14.18 28.30 3.39
CA ASN A 463 -14.77 27.65 2.21
C ASN A 463 -13.99 26.44 1.65
N GLN A 464 -13.10 25.83 2.44
CA GLN A 464 -12.51 24.53 2.11
C GLN A 464 -13.59 23.44 2.06
N SER A 465 -13.35 22.38 1.29
CA SER A 465 -14.25 21.23 1.21
C SER A 465 -14.01 20.29 2.39
N ILE A 466 -15.02 20.10 3.25
CA ILE A 466 -14.91 19.22 4.43
C ILE A 466 -15.85 18.03 4.27
N HIS A 467 -15.30 16.82 4.36
CA HIS A 467 -16.03 15.56 4.25
C HIS A 467 -15.84 14.73 5.52
N LEU A 468 -16.93 14.20 6.07
CA LEU A 468 -16.93 13.28 7.20
C LEU A 468 -17.41 11.90 6.74
N LEU A 469 -16.50 10.93 6.67
CA LEU A 469 -16.81 9.53 6.42
C LEU A 469 -17.17 8.86 7.75
N TYR A 470 -18.42 8.43 7.89
CA TYR A 470 -18.89 7.68 9.05
C TYR A 470 -19.19 6.22 8.65
N PHE A 471 -18.39 5.28 9.14
CA PHE A 471 -18.56 3.85 8.88
C PHE A 471 -19.65 3.29 9.79
N ILE A 472 -20.74 2.82 9.19
CA ILE A 472 -21.91 2.26 9.87
C ILE A 472 -21.85 0.73 9.81
N ASN A 473 -21.90 0.13 10.99
CA ASN A 473 -21.88 -1.31 11.19
C ASN A 473 -23.27 -1.84 11.56
N ASN A 474 -23.56 -3.10 11.22
CA ASN A 474 -24.90 -3.71 11.35
C ASN A 474 -25.45 -3.83 12.79
N GLN A 475 -24.63 -3.61 13.83
CA GLN A 475 -25.12 -3.52 15.21
C GLN A 475 -25.59 -2.10 15.49
N GLU A 476 -26.84 -1.78 15.12
CA GLU A 476 -27.65 -0.65 15.64
C GLU A 476 -26.96 0.73 15.83
N GLN A 477 -25.85 1.00 15.17
CA GLN A 477 -25.28 2.33 15.07
C GLN A 477 -25.98 3.02 13.91
N GLN A 478 -27.22 3.46 14.13
CA GLN A 478 -27.65 4.67 13.46
C GLN A 478 -26.63 5.76 13.74
N PHE A 479 -26.46 6.68 12.79
CA PHE A 479 -25.58 7.82 12.99
C PHE A 479 -25.81 8.42 14.37
N PRO A 480 -24.75 8.66 15.17
CA PRO A 480 -24.88 9.10 16.54
C PRO A 480 -25.64 10.42 16.58
N GLY A 481 -26.86 10.37 17.10
CA GLY A 481 -27.71 11.55 17.28
C GLY A 481 -29.07 11.48 16.59
N THR A 482 -29.89 12.48 16.90
CA THR A 482 -31.13 12.74 16.17
C THR A 482 -30.81 13.38 14.82
N ASN A 483 -31.78 13.42 13.89
CA ASN A 483 -31.64 14.16 12.62
C ASN A 483 -31.09 15.60 12.80
N HIS A 484 -31.34 16.22 13.96
CA HIS A 484 -30.76 17.52 14.30
C HIS A 484 -29.23 17.58 14.30
N GLN A 485 -28.53 16.50 14.69
CA GLN A 485 -27.07 16.50 14.70
C GLN A 485 -26.50 16.41 13.28
N GLU A 486 -27.15 15.63 12.41
CA GLU A 486 -26.83 15.62 10.97
C GLU A 486 -27.08 16.99 10.36
N ASP A 487 -28.23 17.60 10.65
CA ASP A 487 -28.57 18.94 10.19
C ASP A 487 -27.55 19.98 10.69
N GLU A 488 -27.01 19.83 11.90
CA GLU A 488 -25.99 20.73 12.44
C GLU A 488 -24.68 20.67 11.64
N LEU A 489 -24.22 19.47 11.29
CA LEU A 489 -23.03 19.28 10.47
C LEU A 489 -23.23 19.85 9.06
N LEU A 490 -24.39 19.57 8.45
CA LEU A 490 -24.74 20.09 7.13
C LEU A 490 -24.82 21.62 7.13
N LYS A 491 -25.41 22.23 8.17
CA LYS A 491 -25.43 23.69 8.36
C LYS A 491 -24.02 24.28 8.49
N LYS A 492 -23.06 23.51 8.97
CA LYS A 492 -21.64 23.88 9.08
C LYS A 492 -20.82 23.58 7.82
N ASN A 493 -21.48 23.29 6.70
CA ASN A 493 -20.86 22.95 5.41
C ASN A 493 -19.97 21.70 5.46
N ILE A 494 -20.27 20.75 6.36
CA ILE A 494 -19.61 19.45 6.41
C ILE A 494 -20.45 18.44 5.63
N ASN A 495 -19.87 17.83 4.60
CA ASN A 495 -20.52 16.78 3.82
C ASN A 495 -20.39 15.43 4.54
N LEU A 496 -21.44 15.01 5.24
CA LEU A 496 -21.53 13.73 5.92
C LEU A 496 -21.81 12.59 4.91
N ILE A 497 -20.95 11.58 4.88
CA ILE A 497 -21.08 10.40 4.04
C ILE A 497 -21.08 9.16 4.93
N LYS A 498 -22.20 8.45 4.93
CA LYS A 498 -22.40 7.22 5.70
C LYS A 498 -21.98 6.01 4.85
N ILE A 499 -20.95 5.28 5.26
CA ILE A 499 -20.47 4.07 4.60
C ILE A 499 -21.03 2.86 5.33
N LYS A 500 -22.09 2.25 4.80
CA LYS A 500 -22.73 1.08 5.43
C LYS A 500 -22.02 -0.22 5.03
N LEU A 501 -21.57 -0.99 6.02
CA LEU A 501 -20.93 -2.30 5.85
C LEU A 501 -21.70 -3.37 6.64
N THR A 502 -22.08 -4.47 5.98
CA THR A 502 -22.96 -5.49 6.59
C THR A 502 -22.24 -6.62 7.31
N ASN A 503 -21.03 -6.99 6.85
CA ASN A 503 -20.31 -8.17 7.34
C ASN A 503 -19.20 -7.87 8.35
N ASN A 504 -19.26 -6.72 9.02
CA ASN A 504 -18.22 -6.29 9.94
C ASN A 504 -18.05 -7.18 11.18
N GLN A 505 -18.97 -8.15 11.40
CA GLN A 505 -18.97 -9.04 12.56
C GLN A 505 -18.17 -10.33 12.37
N VAL A 506 -17.84 -10.73 11.14
CA VAL A 506 -17.16 -12.02 10.87
C VAL A 506 -15.80 -12.10 11.54
N LEU A 507 -15.13 -10.96 11.70
CA LEU A 507 -13.88 -10.80 12.42
C LEU A 507 -14.06 -9.77 13.54
N ASN A 508 -15.02 -10.03 14.44
CA ASN A 508 -15.31 -9.08 15.51
C ASN A 508 -14.07 -8.87 16.43
N GLY A 509 -13.85 -7.63 16.85
CA GLY A 509 -12.60 -7.17 17.48
C GLY A 509 -11.50 -6.73 16.51
N LEU A 510 -11.61 -7.01 15.21
CA LEU A 510 -10.71 -6.49 14.18
C LEU A 510 -11.42 -5.42 13.34
N PRO A 511 -10.92 -4.16 13.29
CA PRO A 511 -11.47 -3.10 12.45
C PRO A 511 -11.18 -3.28 10.93
N CYS A 512 -10.73 -4.47 10.52
CA CYS A 512 -10.21 -4.78 9.19
C CYS A 512 -11.14 -4.40 8.02
N PHE A 513 -12.46 -4.57 8.17
CA PHE A 513 -13.44 -4.23 7.13
C PHE A 513 -13.61 -2.72 6.93
N ASN A 514 -13.56 -1.95 8.02
CA ASN A 514 -13.55 -0.49 7.93
C ASN A 514 -12.25 0.00 7.28
N GLU A 515 -11.13 -0.61 7.66
CA GLU A 515 -9.81 -0.25 7.15
C GLU A 515 -9.66 -0.55 5.65
N ILE A 516 -10.11 -1.71 5.18
CA ILE A 516 -10.01 -2.07 3.76
C ILE A 516 -10.95 -1.21 2.91
N SER A 517 -12.14 -0.91 3.43
CA SER A 517 -13.10 0.00 2.79
C SER A 517 -12.52 1.40 2.68
N LEU A 518 -11.97 1.94 3.78
CA LEU A 518 -11.29 3.23 3.79
C LEU A 518 -10.10 3.24 2.82
N LYS A 519 -9.27 2.20 2.80
CA LYS A 519 -8.13 2.10 1.89
C LYS A 519 -8.57 2.24 0.44
N CYS A 520 -9.64 1.56 0.04
CA CYS A 520 -10.16 1.64 -1.34
C CYS A 520 -10.75 3.02 -1.65
N ILE A 521 -11.41 3.65 -0.67
CA ILE A 521 -11.88 5.04 -0.80
C ILE A 521 -10.69 5.96 -1.01
N LEU A 522 -9.69 5.98 -0.11
CA LEU A 522 -8.54 6.89 -0.21
C LEU A 522 -7.72 6.66 -1.48
N ASN A 523 -7.48 5.39 -1.85
CA ASN A 523 -6.82 5.07 -3.12
C ASN A 523 -7.61 5.62 -4.32
N SER A 524 -8.94 5.62 -4.26
CA SER A 524 -9.79 6.25 -5.28
C SER A 524 -9.71 7.77 -5.25
N LEU A 525 -9.64 8.38 -4.06
CA LEU A 525 -9.51 9.83 -3.89
C LEU A 525 -8.21 10.35 -4.49
N THR A 526 -7.07 9.78 -4.13
CA THR A 526 -5.78 10.23 -4.67
C THR A 526 -5.62 9.88 -6.13
N THR A 527 -5.97 8.65 -6.53
CA THR A 527 -5.86 8.26 -7.96
C THR A 527 -6.77 9.13 -8.82
N GLY A 528 -8.04 9.26 -8.46
CA GLY A 528 -8.99 10.07 -9.21
C GLY A 528 -8.62 11.56 -9.18
N GLY A 529 -8.20 12.07 -8.03
CA GLY A 529 -7.74 13.45 -7.88
C GLY A 529 -6.57 13.80 -8.79
N PHE A 530 -5.54 12.95 -8.84
CA PHE A 530 -4.39 13.16 -9.71
C PHE A 530 -4.68 12.90 -11.19
N VAL A 531 -5.63 12.01 -11.52
CA VAL A 531 -6.18 11.89 -12.88
C VAL A 531 -6.81 13.22 -13.31
N LEU A 532 -7.70 13.79 -12.49
CA LEU A 532 -8.37 15.06 -12.77
C LEU A 532 -7.40 16.26 -12.78
N ALA A 533 -6.32 16.18 -12.00
CA ALA A 533 -5.23 17.16 -12.01
C ALA A 533 -4.27 17.02 -13.21
N GLY A 534 -4.47 16.02 -14.08
CA GLY A 534 -3.72 15.87 -15.33
C GLY A 534 -2.39 15.12 -15.23
N LYS A 535 -2.17 14.36 -14.16
CA LYS A 535 -0.91 13.61 -13.92
C LYS A 535 -0.88 12.22 -14.58
N VAL A 536 -1.96 11.83 -15.24
CA VAL A 536 -2.16 10.50 -15.85
C VAL A 536 -2.49 10.65 -17.34
N TYR A 537 -1.96 9.76 -18.16
CA TYR A 537 -2.33 9.59 -19.58
C TYR A 537 -2.63 8.12 -19.88
N GLY A 538 -3.79 7.85 -20.46
CA GLY A 538 -4.46 6.56 -20.42
C GLY A 538 -4.61 6.09 -18.97
N ASN A 539 -3.84 5.07 -18.60
CA ASN A 539 -3.64 4.59 -17.23
C ASN A 539 -2.17 4.54 -16.83
N ARG A 540 -1.36 5.46 -17.34
CA ARG A 540 0.07 5.58 -16.99
C ARG A 540 0.30 6.87 -16.23
N MET A 541 1.05 6.77 -15.13
CA MET A 541 1.62 7.92 -14.45
C MET A 541 2.62 8.59 -15.39
N ILE A 542 2.36 9.85 -15.75
CA ILE A 542 3.22 10.58 -16.69
C ILE A 542 3.96 11.74 -16.05
N ASP A 543 3.70 12.08 -14.78
CA ASP A 543 4.45 13.14 -14.07
C ASP A 543 5.34 12.55 -12.97
N LEU A 544 6.02 11.45 -13.31
CA LEU A 544 6.95 10.76 -12.42
C LEU A 544 8.23 11.59 -12.21
N GLY A 545 8.77 11.54 -10.99
CA GLY A 545 10.12 12.02 -10.69
C GLY A 545 11.19 11.07 -11.24
N LEU A 546 12.39 11.60 -11.53
CA LEU A 546 13.56 10.81 -11.88
C LEU A 546 14.48 10.68 -10.67
N THR A 547 14.23 9.71 -9.82
CA THR A 547 14.90 9.60 -8.51
C THR A 547 15.65 8.30 -8.30
N ASN A 548 15.43 7.32 -9.17
CA ASN A 548 16.19 6.08 -9.21
C ASN A 548 16.27 5.54 -10.65
N ASN A 549 17.17 4.58 -10.85
CA ASN A 549 17.41 3.98 -12.17
C ASN A 549 16.13 3.36 -12.75
N LYS A 550 15.28 2.74 -11.92
CA LYS A 550 14.00 2.14 -12.35
C LYS A 550 13.07 3.19 -12.96
N LEU A 551 12.93 4.35 -12.33
CA LEU A 551 12.06 5.43 -12.84
C LEU A 551 12.64 6.11 -14.07
N PHE A 552 13.97 6.20 -14.21
CA PHE A 552 14.60 6.66 -15.45
C PHE A 552 14.25 5.75 -16.65
N PHE A 553 14.45 4.44 -16.50
CA PHE A 553 14.14 3.49 -17.58
C PHE A 553 12.63 3.39 -17.82
N ARG A 554 11.80 3.43 -16.76
CA ARG A 554 10.34 3.50 -16.90
C ARG A 554 9.92 4.73 -17.69
N SER A 555 10.52 5.88 -17.43
CA SER A 555 10.25 7.13 -18.15
C SER A 555 10.59 7.00 -19.63
N CYS A 556 11.75 6.42 -19.97
CA CYS A 556 12.10 6.10 -21.35
C CYS A 556 11.06 5.18 -22.00
N GLY A 557 10.66 4.11 -21.32
CA GLY A 557 9.64 3.17 -21.81
C GLY A 557 8.27 3.83 -22.03
N ILE A 558 7.86 4.74 -21.14
CA ILE A 558 6.62 5.52 -21.30
C ILE A 558 6.70 6.40 -22.56
N ILE A 559 7.79 7.13 -22.74
CA ILE A 559 8.00 7.99 -23.91
C ILE A 559 7.97 7.15 -25.19
N ASN A 560 8.73 6.05 -25.22
CA ASN A 560 8.79 5.15 -26.37
C ASN A 560 7.41 4.58 -26.71
N SER A 561 6.66 4.11 -25.72
CA SER A 561 5.33 3.50 -25.89
C SER A 561 4.25 4.51 -26.28
N ILE A 562 4.23 5.70 -25.68
CA ILE A 562 3.20 6.70 -25.98
C ILE A 562 3.44 7.33 -27.35
N MET A 563 4.70 7.58 -27.71
CA MET A 563 5.04 8.28 -28.96
C MET A 563 5.34 7.33 -30.13
N ASP A 564 5.26 6.01 -29.90
CA ASP A 564 5.51 4.99 -30.91
C ASP A 564 6.87 5.17 -31.58
N LEU A 565 7.91 5.38 -30.76
CA LEU A 565 9.26 5.62 -31.26
C LEU A 565 9.88 4.29 -31.69
N ASN A 566 10.52 4.30 -32.86
CA ASN A 566 11.21 3.13 -33.41
C ASN A 566 12.51 2.75 -32.67
N ASN A 567 12.94 3.55 -31.68
CA ASN A 567 14.23 3.39 -31.02
C ASN A 567 14.19 3.92 -29.57
N GLU A 568 14.51 3.06 -28.60
CA GLU A 568 14.60 3.43 -27.18
C GLU A 568 15.61 4.55 -26.91
N GLU A 569 16.69 4.63 -27.69
CA GLU A 569 17.68 5.70 -27.56
C GLU A 569 17.10 7.07 -27.93
N MET A 570 16.12 7.14 -28.84
CA MET A 570 15.40 8.40 -29.09
C MET A 570 14.58 8.81 -27.87
N ALA A 571 13.90 7.85 -27.23
CA ALA A 571 13.15 8.13 -26.00
C ALA A 571 14.07 8.66 -24.89
N ARG A 572 15.26 8.04 -24.73
CA ARG A 572 16.29 8.51 -23.82
C ARG A 572 16.74 9.93 -24.16
N GLN A 573 17.01 10.23 -25.43
CA GLN A 573 17.41 11.59 -25.84
C GLN A 573 16.35 12.65 -25.55
N PHE A 574 15.07 12.38 -25.81
CA PHE A 574 13.99 13.31 -25.45
C PHE A 574 13.87 13.50 -23.94
N LEU A 575 14.07 12.42 -23.15
CA LEU A 575 14.12 12.51 -21.70
C LEU A 575 15.28 13.42 -21.24
N LEU A 576 16.49 13.21 -21.76
CA LEU A 576 17.66 14.03 -21.41
C LEU A 576 17.49 15.50 -21.83
N ARG A 577 16.90 15.76 -23.01
CA ARG A 577 16.56 17.11 -23.45
C ARG A 577 15.59 17.80 -22.49
N SER A 578 14.62 17.06 -21.95
CA SER A 578 13.74 17.56 -20.91
C SER A 578 14.48 17.86 -19.61
N VAL A 579 15.32 16.93 -19.13
CA VAL A 579 16.11 17.05 -17.91
C VAL A 579 17.03 18.27 -17.95
N TYR A 580 17.89 18.36 -18.96
CA TYR A 580 18.90 19.41 -19.09
C TYR A 580 18.39 20.68 -19.78
N SER A 581 17.09 20.73 -20.12
CA SER A 581 16.46 21.84 -20.84
C SER A 581 17.15 22.22 -22.17
N ILE A 582 17.46 21.21 -22.99
CA ILE A 582 18.15 21.37 -24.28
C ILE A 582 17.14 21.36 -25.44
N ASN A 583 17.18 22.39 -26.28
CA ASN A 583 16.30 22.51 -27.46
C ASN A 583 16.60 21.43 -28.51
N THR A 584 15.58 20.92 -29.21
CA THR A 584 15.74 19.88 -30.27
C THR A 584 16.51 20.37 -31.48
N THR A 585 16.62 21.69 -31.68
CA THR A 585 17.44 22.31 -32.73
C THR A 585 18.94 22.27 -32.45
N SER A 586 19.33 21.97 -31.20
CA SER A 586 20.73 21.84 -30.80
C SER A 586 21.11 20.37 -30.69
N GLU A 587 22.37 20.05 -30.98
CA GLU A 587 22.91 18.72 -30.72
C GLU A 587 22.90 18.43 -29.20
N LEU A 588 22.63 17.17 -28.82
CA LEU A 588 22.71 16.76 -27.42
C LEU A 588 24.20 16.53 -27.09
N PRO A 589 24.80 17.27 -26.13
CA PRO A 589 26.22 17.12 -25.81
C PRO A 589 26.60 15.67 -25.51
N ILE A 590 27.71 15.21 -26.07
CA ILE A 590 28.19 13.84 -25.92
C ILE A 590 28.47 13.53 -24.45
N GLU A 591 28.99 14.51 -23.71
CA GLU A 591 29.27 14.39 -22.29
C GLU A 591 27.99 14.06 -21.52
N ILE A 592 26.87 14.70 -21.84
CA ILE A 592 25.57 14.37 -21.24
C ILE A 592 25.10 12.99 -21.70
N LYS A 593 25.26 12.66 -22.98
CA LYS A 593 24.77 11.39 -23.52
C LYS A 593 25.49 10.18 -22.91
N GLU A 594 26.77 10.30 -22.57
CA GLU A 594 27.61 9.21 -22.05
C GLU A 594 27.65 9.13 -20.51
N LEU A 595 27.09 10.12 -19.80
CA LEU A 595 26.99 10.06 -18.35
C LEU A 595 26.20 8.82 -17.88
N PRO A 596 26.63 8.19 -16.77
CA PRO A 596 25.86 7.12 -16.14
C PRO A 596 24.54 7.67 -15.58
N VAL A 597 23.50 6.83 -15.57
CA VAL A 597 22.11 7.24 -15.24
C VAL A 597 21.99 7.97 -13.90
N TYR A 598 22.74 7.55 -12.87
CA TYR A 598 22.70 8.19 -11.56
C TYR A 598 23.07 9.69 -11.59
N ARG A 599 23.91 10.13 -12.54
CA ARG A 599 24.27 11.54 -12.69
C ARG A 599 23.12 12.38 -13.23
N HIS A 600 22.25 11.81 -14.05
CA HIS A 600 21.03 12.48 -14.49
C HIS A 600 20.04 12.65 -13.35
N ILE A 601 19.94 11.64 -12.49
CA ILE A 601 19.09 11.64 -11.30
C ILE A 601 19.56 12.70 -10.30
N GLU A 602 20.86 12.73 -9.97
CA GLU A 602 21.46 13.76 -9.13
C GLU A 602 21.16 15.17 -9.67
N PHE A 603 21.37 15.38 -10.97
CA PHE A 603 21.07 16.67 -11.60
C PHE A 603 19.60 17.05 -11.47
N CYS A 604 18.67 16.10 -11.68
CA CYS A 604 17.24 16.35 -11.54
C CYS A 604 16.86 16.83 -10.14
N ASP A 605 17.43 16.19 -9.11
CA ASP A 605 17.17 16.53 -7.71
C ASP A 605 17.75 17.90 -7.35
N GLU A 606 19.04 18.13 -7.64
CA GLU A 606 19.73 19.40 -7.39
C GLU A 606 19.05 20.57 -8.12
N SER A 607 18.67 20.37 -9.38
CA SER A 607 18.03 21.40 -10.21
C SER A 607 16.51 21.48 -10.01
N LYS A 608 15.93 20.61 -9.16
CA LYS A 608 14.49 20.53 -8.89
C LYS A 608 13.63 20.52 -10.16
N VAL A 609 14.06 19.75 -11.16
CA VAL A 609 13.41 19.70 -12.47
C VAL A 609 12.02 19.08 -12.34
N LYS A 610 11.01 19.75 -12.90
CA LYS A 610 9.61 19.28 -12.88
C LYS A 610 9.08 18.99 -14.27
N SER A 611 8.04 18.15 -14.31
CA SER A 611 7.36 17.77 -15.54
C SER A 611 8.31 17.18 -16.58
N ILE A 612 9.19 16.30 -16.13
CA ILE A 612 10.25 15.73 -16.97
C ILE A 612 9.64 14.92 -18.13
N VAL A 613 8.80 13.94 -17.82
CA VAL A 613 8.17 13.07 -18.83
C VAL A 613 7.15 13.81 -19.71
N PRO A 614 6.27 14.68 -19.18
CA PRO A 614 5.34 15.45 -20.02
C PRO A 614 6.07 16.35 -21.03
N VAL A 615 7.16 16.99 -20.60
CA VAL A 615 8.00 17.80 -21.50
C VAL A 615 8.65 16.91 -22.56
N ALA A 616 9.21 15.76 -22.19
CA ALA A 616 9.81 14.84 -23.14
C ALA A 616 8.81 14.32 -24.18
N LEU A 617 7.58 13.98 -23.77
CA LEU A 617 6.50 13.56 -24.67
C LEU A 617 6.14 14.67 -25.68
N LEU A 618 6.03 15.92 -25.22
CA LEU A 618 5.70 17.05 -26.09
C LEU A 618 6.86 17.43 -27.02
N LEU A 619 8.12 17.27 -26.63
CA LEU A 619 9.26 17.36 -27.55
C LEU A 619 9.20 16.27 -28.62
N ALA A 620 8.95 15.03 -28.19
CA ALA A 620 8.86 13.87 -29.09
C ALA A 620 7.69 13.98 -30.09
N SER A 621 6.67 14.80 -29.81
CA SER A 621 5.59 15.08 -30.76
C SER A 621 6.03 15.83 -32.03
N GLY A 622 7.22 16.45 -32.00
CA GLY A 622 7.75 17.27 -33.09
C GLY A 622 7.07 18.64 -33.23
N LYS A 623 6.07 18.96 -32.40
CA LYS A 623 5.37 20.27 -32.41
C LYS A 623 6.06 21.35 -31.59
N PHE A 624 7.00 20.96 -30.73
CA PHE A 624 7.77 21.85 -29.88
C PHE A 624 9.26 21.59 -30.05
N THR A 625 10.05 22.67 -30.01
CA THR A 625 11.52 22.58 -30.04
C THR A 625 12.18 22.95 -28.73
N SER A 626 11.46 23.61 -27.81
CA SER A 626 12.03 24.11 -26.56
C SER A 626 11.34 23.55 -25.31
N PRO A 627 12.10 22.92 -24.38
CA PRO A 627 11.60 22.50 -23.07
C PRO A 627 10.97 23.66 -22.27
N SER A 628 11.53 24.87 -22.37
CA SER A 628 11.04 26.04 -21.64
C SER A 628 9.66 26.48 -22.11
N LEU A 629 9.44 26.52 -23.43
CA LEU A 629 8.12 26.82 -24.01
C LEU A 629 7.07 25.78 -23.62
N ILE A 630 7.45 24.49 -23.61
CA ILE A 630 6.54 23.44 -23.17
C ILE A 630 6.13 23.63 -21.71
N ARG A 631 7.08 23.97 -20.82
CA ARG A 631 6.76 24.24 -19.41
C ARG A 631 5.86 25.47 -19.23
N GLU A 632 5.92 26.45 -20.12
CA GLU A 632 4.95 27.55 -20.17
C GLU A 632 3.57 27.06 -20.59
N GLU A 633 3.51 26.19 -21.59
CA GLU A 633 2.24 25.65 -22.09
C GLU A 633 1.56 24.75 -21.05
N ILE A 634 2.33 23.90 -20.35
CA ILE A 634 1.84 23.10 -19.21
C ILE A 634 1.34 23.99 -18.06
N ARG A 635 1.92 25.18 -17.87
CA ARG A 635 1.42 26.13 -16.87
C ARG A 635 0.04 26.68 -17.25
N LYS A 636 -0.23 26.90 -18.54
CA LYS A 636 -1.54 27.38 -19.05
C LYS A 636 -2.57 26.26 -19.08
N GLN A 637 -2.16 25.05 -19.47
CA GLN A 637 -2.99 23.86 -19.52
C GLN A 637 -2.34 22.75 -18.69
N PRO A 638 -2.70 22.61 -17.40
CA PRO A 638 -2.10 21.60 -16.52
C PRO A 638 -2.53 20.17 -16.87
N ILE A 639 -3.63 20.00 -17.63
CA ILE A 639 -4.10 18.67 -18.03
C ILE A 639 -3.29 18.19 -19.22
N ILE A 640 -2.24 17.40 -18.96
CA ILE A 640 -1.29 16.95 -19.98
C ILE A 640 -1.97 16.18 -21.11
N ARG A 641 -3.00 15.40 -20.80
CA ARG A 641 -3.81 14.71 -21.83
C ARG A 641 -4.32 15.65 -22.91
N ILE A 642 -4.81 16.84 -22.55
CA ILE A 642 -5.33 17.81 -23.52
C ILE A 642 -4.22 18.26 -24.47
N LEU A 643 -3.02 18.50 -23.95
CA LEU A 643 -1.85 18.85 -24.76
C LEU A 643 -1.45 17.69 -25.68
N LEU A 644 -1.39 16.46 -25.15
CA LEU A 644 -1.04 15.30 -25.96
C LEU A 644 -2.09 14.99 -27.04
N ASP A 645 -3.38 15.06 -26.73
CA ASP A 645 -4.45 14.86 -27.71
C ASP A 645 -4.40 15.90 -28.84
N GLN A 646 -3.92 17.12 -28.55
CA GLN A 646 -3.76 18.19 -29.52
C GLN A 646 -2.51 18.02 -30.40
N TYR A 647 -1.39 17.59 -29.82
CA TYR A 647 -0.08 17.67 -30.47
C TYR A 647 0.51 16.32 -30.88
N LYS A 648 0.07 15.21 -30.27
CA LYS A 648 0.55 13.87 -30.64
C LYS A 648 0.19 13.58 -32.10
N PRO A 649 1.14 13.15 -32.93
CA PRO A 649 0.83 12.78 -34.29
C PRO A 649 -0.24 11.69 -34.28
N LYS A 650 -1.33 11.90 -35.03
CA LYS A 650 -2.26 10.81 -35.33
C LYS A 650 -1.47 9.85 -36.22
N ASN A 651 -1.12 8.68 -35.70
CA ASN A 651 -0.66 7.61 -36.57
C ASN A 651 -1.77 7.38 -37.60
N ASN A 652 -1.46 7.57 -38.88
CA ASN A 652 -2.30 7.15 -39.98
C ASN A 652 -2.35 5.62 -39.98
N LEU A 653 -3.14 5.05 -39.08
CA LEU A 653 -3.63 3.69 -39.15
C LEU A 653 -5.07 3.78 -39.66
N ASN A 654 -5.17 4.03 -40.96
CA ASN A 654 -6.30 3.60 -41.79
C ASN A 654 -5.82 2.45 -42.65
#